data_AF-A0A937NCJ9-F1
#
_entry.id   AF-A0A937NCJ9-F1
#
_cell.length_a   1.000
_cell.length_b   1.000
_cell.length_c   1.000
_cell.angle_alpha   90.00
_cell.angle_beta   90.00
_cell.angle_gamma   90.00
#
_symmetry.space_group_name_H-M   'P 1'
#
loop_
_entity.id
_entity.type
_entity.pdbx_description
1 polymer ?
#
loop_
_entity_poly.entity_id
_entity_poly.type
_entity_poly.pdbx_seq_one_letter_code
_entity_poly.pdbx_strand_id
1 'polypeptide(L)'
;MRPLCQVAALSCFGLILVAFVPVRAPAETLALERFDYLVSANVAGRDGGSGWGGPWTGPSGTARIAVSNERVQDVPVFGNEITLDGNTRVMRLLDVSKGGAFDQVGLVEDGRIGRDATTLYVGFRSRISREPGDKPHEPEYLRYYAFEFNTSSTDQVRVLEIGHDDRSNRPSGPYYGAASVANNGRDDHEPGQFRSLGAQDATSNMIVVKFTFGLGDRDTVEVFRNPESTTDESKSTVDAVLEGDFTFDRVALARFVGNEPVHAVDEVRFGTEYADVFPRFDDREIKAAVARVEGQLRQRAAVCRATIEELAAKGFETSGWQRRLDALLVPNVQLSPWQRLESLDELRQSIEVAGLELGVDRLLFVKRHMFRPTHIYTEVSDGPFRPGGGVFVLSPVHPDGEVTMLFDAAGGVVRDPDVSFDGERVLFSYRPGEDGYYHVFEMNVDGSGLRQITDGPFHDLDPFYLPDGRIGFTSTRCKSRALCFWVRAATLFVMNADGSDVQPLTANNVNEFTPQMLPDGRILYTRWEYLDKSAIFVQSLWSINPDGTRAQQIFGNNLIHPVSLLQARLIPETKKLACIMGAHNGDSVGPLAVIDPSLGANNIDGILDLTPKCDYHSGCCAPYPIDDQWCLVSYGPQEPFGIYAFQIDPPEEEISARRAEVPPQAPQHPRDLSQYFRTAIGQRVLLYRDDVYSCVEATPIRARELPKCVASPDVPTGEEATQQGTLLLVDVYRGLGENLRRGSVRYLRIVEEMGHRDGAGQRDYEGAFDHAEFQRTRAANFMSLYASPWESGKPAPSLQAKYVYGTVPVESDGSAHFNVPADRPIYFQALDENYNEIQRMRSYIHLKAGERLSCIGCHEHRQTSPPLRNDHLPIALGREPSRIEPPPFGVGPFAYQKLVQPIFDRNCTSCHGAEKPAGDVNLSGRMDGRGVPVSFTTLVRPRTNPDRPPLVHFFDNWWGVSSTVPIAEPGTFGALASRLIQVIDNGHEGTAISDSERAQIALTPSDRRILTTWIDLNCPLWDNYCPECRLTSH
;
A
#
# COMPACT_ATOMS: atom_id res chain seq x y z
N MET A 1 -57.15 -25.20 -24.85
CA MET A 1 -56.60 -25.17 -26.21
C MET A 1 -55.22 -24.53 -26.14
N ARG A 2 -54.15 -25.33 -26.25
CA ARG A 2 -52.82 -24.89 -26.72
C ARG A 2 -52.84 -24.89 -28.27
N PRO A 3 -51.84 -24.39 -29.02
CA PRO A 3 -50.69 -23.51 -28.72
C PRO A 3 -50.54 -22.35 -29.75
N LEU A 4 -49.73 -21.32 -29.49
CA LEU A 4 -49.04 -20.52 -30.53
C LEU A 4 -47.95 -19.57 -29.99
N CYS A 5 -47.88 -19.28 -28.68
CA CYS A 5 -46.87 -18.34 -28.14
C CYS A 5 -45.53 -18.94 -27.68
N GLN A 6 -45.18 -20.19 -28.04
CA GLN A 6 -43.91 -20.80 -27.59
C GLN A 6 -42.76 -20.75 -28.59
N VAL A 7 -42.94 -20.22 -29.80
CA VAL A 7 -41.89 -20.26 -30.84
C VAL A 7 -41.11 -18.93 -30.97
N ALA A 8 -41.67 -17.79 -30.56
CA ALA A 8 -40.99 -16.49 -30.68
C ALA A 8 -40.02 -16.15 -29.52
N ALA A 9 -40.13 -16.81 -28.36
CA ALA A 9 -39.27 -16.50 -27.21
C ALA A 9 -37.89 -17.20 -27.25
N LEU A 10 -37.72 -18.25 -28.05
CA LEU A 10 -36.49 -19.05 -28.09
C LEU A 10 -35.37 -18.45 -28.96
N SER A 11 -35.69 -17.58 -29.92
CA SER A 11 -34.68 -16.94 -30.78
C SER A 11 -33.94 -15.78 -30.08
N CYS A 12 -34.58 -15.09 -29.14
CA CYS A 12 -33.95 -14.01 -28.36
C CYS A 12 -33.14 -14.52 -27.16
N PHE A 13 -33.49 -15.68 -26.59
CA PHE A 13 -32.78 -16.26 -25.44
C PHE A 13 -31.35 -16.73 -25.77
N GLY A 14 -31.08 -17.08 -27.04
CA GLY A 14 -29.75 -17.52 -27.49
C GLY A 14 -28.68 -16.42 -27.51
N LEU A 15 -29.06 -15.15 -27.67
CA LEU A 15 -28.13 -14.03 -27.85
C LEU A 15 -27.60 -13.42 -26.53
N ILE A 16 -28.29 -13.68 -25.40
CA ILE A 16 -27.89 -13.22 -24.06
C ILE A 16 -26.90 -14.21 -23.38
N LEU A 17 -26.86 -15.47 -23.84
CA LEU A 17 -26.05 -16.55 -23.24
C LEU A 17 -24.53 -16.46 -23.51
N VAL A 18 -24.03 -15.49 -24.28
CA VAL A 18 -22.78 -15.69 -25.05
C VAL A 18 -21.64 -14.70 -24.77
N ALA A 19 -21.59 -14.08 -23.60
CA ALA A 19 -20.46 -13.16 -23.29
C ALA A 19 -19.07 -13.85 -23.19
N PHE A 20 -18.97 -15.19 -23.19
CA PHE A 20 -17.71 -15.91 -22.94
C PHE A 20 -17.48 -17.22 -23.74
N VAL A 21 -18.26 -17.49 -24.80
CA VAL A 21 -17.95 -18.61 -25.72
C VAL A 21 -17.11 -18.06 -26.87
N PRO A 22 -15.93 -18.61 -27.19
CA PRO A 22 -15.15 -18.14 -28.34
C PRO A 22 -15.95 -18.35 -29.63
N VAL A 23 -16.39 -17.25 -30.26
CA VAL A 23 -17.13 -17.28 -31.52
C VAL A 23 -16.14 -17.47 -32.65
N ARG A 24 -16.25 -18.56 -33.42
CA ARG A 24 -15.50 -18.70 -34.68
C ARG A 24 -16.15 -17.84 -35.77
N ALA A 25 -15.33 -17.18 -36.58
CA ALA A 25 -15.80 -16.65 -37.85
C ALA A 25 -16.29 -17.82 -38.74
N PRO A 26 -17.51 -17.75 -39.32
CA PRO A 26 -17.88 -18.58 -40.46
C PRO A 26 -16.85 -18.47 -41.59
N ALA A 27 -16.82 -19.44 -42.49
CA ALA A 27 -15.96 -19.41 -43.69
C ALA A 27 -16.29 -18.26 -44.68
N GLU A 28 -17.37 -17.52 -44.42
CA GLU A 28 -18.01 -16.56 -45.33
C GLU A 28 -17.98 -15.11 -44.77
N THR A 29 -17.64 -14.88 -43.50
CA THR A 29 -17.49 -13.52 -42.94
C THR A 29 -16.23 -12.85 -43.49
N LEU A 30 -16.40 -11.68 -44.11
CA LEU A 30 -15.33 -10.95 -44.80
C LEU A 30 -14.28 -10.37 -43.85
N ALA A 31 -14.72 -9.82 -42.71
CA ALA A 31 -13.85 -9.37 -41.64
C ALA A 31 -14.56 -9.43 -40.27
N LEU A 32 -13.84 -9.79 -39.22
CA LEU A 32 -14.33 -9.90 -37.84
C LEU A 32 -13.30 -9.29 -36.87
N GLU A 33 -13.80 -8.61 -35.85
CA GLU A 33 -13.00 -8.20 -34.68
C GLU A 33 -12.54 -9.43 -33.87
N ARG A 34 -11.20 -9.65 -33.75
CA ARG A 34 -10.47 -10.80 -33.13
C ARG A 34 -10.32 -12.06 -34.01
N PHE A 35 -9.38 -12.06 -34.95
CA PHE A 35 -8.99 -13.27 -35.69
C PHE A 35 -8.24 -14.29 -34.82
N ASP A 36 -8.64 -15.56 -34.89
CA ASP A 36 -7.76 -16.72 -34.72
C ASP A 36 -7.34 -17.22 -36.11
N TYR A 37 -6.05 -17.22 -36.43
CA TYR A 37 -5.56 -17.84 -37.67
C TYR A 37 -5.71 -19.37 -37.58
N LEU A 38 -6.27 -20.00 -38.62
CA LEU A 38 -6.16 -21.45 -38.79
C LEU A 38 -4.67 -21.84 -38.90
N VAL A 39 -4.28 -22.90 -38.21
CA VAL A 39 -2.89 -23.41 -38.03
C VAL A 39 -2.17 -23.80 -39.36
N SER A 40 -2.77 -23.57 -40.54
CA SER A 40 -2.26 -24.03 -41.83
C SER A 40 -2.21 -23.00 -42.97
N ALA A 41 -2.51 -21.71 -42.76
CA ALA A 41 -2.40 -20.72 -43.83
C ALA A 41 -0.95 -20.22 -43.98
N ASN A 42 -0.34 -20.39 -45.16
CA ASN A 42 1.01 -19.96 -45.48
C ASN A 42 1.07 -18.42 -45.63
N VAL A 43 1.57 -17.73 -44.59
CA VAL A 43 1.61 -16.25 -44.48
C VAL A 43 2.87 -15.64 -45.15
N ALA A 44 3.77 -16.45 -45.69
CA ALA A 44 5.10 -15.99 -46.10
C ALA A 44 5.16 -15.21 -47.45
N GLY A 45 4.02 -14.92 -48.09
CA GLY A 45 3.97 -14.28 -49.41
C GLY A 45 3.00 -13.10 -49.56
N ARG A 46 2.42 -12.61 -48.46
CA ARG A 46 1.58 -11.41 -48.50
C ARG A 46 2.41 -10.24 -48.01
N ASP A 47 2.96 -9.46 -48.94
CA ASP A 47 3.68 -8.21 -48.65
C ASP A 47 2.78 -7.31 -47.79
N GLY A 48 3.08 -7.26 -46.50
CA GLY A 48 2.37 -6.47 -45.51
C GLY A 48 2.71 -4.99 -45.69
N GLY A 49 1.86 -4.28 -46.44
CA GLY A 49 1.68 -2.85 -46.21
C GLY A 49 1.08 -2.59 -44.83
N SER A 50 1.16 -1.35 -44.36
CA SER A 50 0.50 -0.89 -43.14
C SER A 50 -1.03 -0.98 -43.29
N GLY A 51 -1.59 -2.15 -42.96
CA GLY A 51 -3.01 -2.47 -43.01
C GLY A 51 -3.26 -3.97 -42.74
N TRP A 52 -3.98 -4.25 -41.67
CA TRP A 52 -4.75 -5.47 -41.34
C TRP A 52 -4.13 -6.87 -41.51
N GLY A 53 -2.80 -6.97 -41.51
CA GLY A 53 -2.04 -8.15 -41.13
C GLY A 53 -1.27 -8.05 -39.79
N GLY A 54 -1.49 -6.99 -38.99
CA GLY A 54 -0.74 -6.68 -37.75
C GLY A 54 -1.27 -5.42 -37.01
N PRO A 55 -0.72 -5.03 -35.83
CA PRO A 55 -1.42 -4.29 -34.77
C PRO A 55 -1.78 -2.82 -35.06
N TRP A 56 -2.84 -2.41 -34.39
CA TRP A 56 -3.63 -1.17 -34.42
C TRP A 56 -2.82 0.09 -34.08
N THR A 57 -3.04 1.21 -34.80
CA THR A 57 -2.43 2.50 -34.48
C THR A 57 -3.48 3.54 -34.14
N GLY A 58 -3.27 4.25 -33.03
CA GLY A 58 -3.97 5.49 -32.73
C GLY A 58 -3.57 6.63 -33.70
N PRO A 59 -4.19 7.83 -33.55
CA PRO A 59 -4.06 8.95 -34.49
C PRO A 59 -2.63 9.47 -34.72
N SER A 60 -1.66 9.11 -33.87
CA SER A 60 -0.28 9.61 -33.86
C SER A 60 0.78 8.68 -34.49
N GLY A 61 0.40 7.51 -35.01
CA GLY A 61 1.28 6.74 -35.89
C GLY A 61 2.53 6.06 -35.26
N THR A 62 2.61 5.88 -33.95
CA THR A 62 3.70 5.11 -33.30
C THR A 62 3.23 3.76 -32.77
N ALA A 63 3.76 2.66 -33.32
CA ALA A 63 3.45 1.28 -32.91
C ALA A 63 4.40 0.78 -31.81
N ARG A 64 3.85 0.20 -30.73
CA ARG A 64 4.55 -0.77 -29.86
C ARG A 64 3.71 -2.05 -29.77
N ILE A 65 4.33 -3.20 -30.01
CA ILE A 65 3.71 -4.52 -29.95
C ILE A 65 3.45 -4.88 -28.48
N ALA A 66 2.18 -5.04 -28.10
CA ALA A 66 1.77 -5.62 -26.82
C ALA A 66 0.76 -6.75 -27.06
N VAL A 67 0.94 -7.88 -26.37
CA VAL A 67 -0.06 -8.95 -26.31
C VAL A 67 -1.25 -8.41 -25.52
N SER A 68 -2.39 -8.18 -26.18
CA SER A 68 -3.54 -7.34 -25.80
C SER A 68 -3.36 -5.86 -26.12
N ASN A 69 -4.25 -5.32 -26.96
CA ASN A 69 -4.23 -3.89 -27.33
C ASN A 69 -4.65 -3.05 -26.11
N GLU A 70 -3.70 -2.23 -25.65
CA GLU A 70 -3.76 -1.17 -24.63
C GLU A 70 -4.58 -1.42 -23.34
N ARG A 71 -3.84 -1.62 -22.24
CA ARG A 71 -4.25 -1.20 -20.91
C ARG A 71 -4.40 0.33 -20.90
N VAL A 72 -5.62 0.83 -20.81
CA VAL A 72 -5.86 1.92 -19.87
C VAL A 72 -5.70 1.28 -18.49
N GLN A 73 -4.65 1.63 -17.76
CA GLN A 73 -4.50 1.15 -16.39
C GLN A 73 -5.74 1.61 -15.62
N ASP A 74 -6.45 0.66 -15.01
CA ASP A 74 -7.56 0.87 -14.06
C ASP A 74 -9.02 0.88 -14.59
N VAL A 75 -9.36 0.13 -15.66
CA VAL A 75 -10.78 -0.19 -15.97
C VAL A 75 -11.02 -1.72 -15.93
N PRO A 76 -12.02 -2.23 -15.16
CA PRO A 76 -12.38 -3.65 -15.18
C PRO A 76 -12.85 -4.04 -16.59
N VAL A 77 -12.33 -5.15 -17.12
CA VAL A 77 -12.76 -5.65 -18.44
C VAL A 77 -14.09 -6.38 -18.28
N PHE A 78 -15.20 -5.71 -18.56
CA PHE A 78 -16.50 -6.31 -18.86
C PHE A 78 -16.79 -6.17 -20.37
N GLY A 79 -16.24 -7.07 -21.20
CA GLY A 79 -16.39 -7.00 -22.65
C GLY A 79 -15.52 -5.92 -23.31
N ASN A 80 -15.80 -5.55 -24.58
CA ASN A 80 -15.06 -4.56 -25.37
C ASN A 80 -15.41 -3.09 -24.98
N GLU A 81 -15.53 -2.81 -23.69
CA GLU A 81 -15.81 -1.46 -23.17
C GLU A 81 -14.59 -0.54 -23.31
N ILE A 82 -14.77 0.62 -23.95
CA ILE A 82 -13.73 1.66 -24.05
C ILE A 82 -14.20 2.84 -23.19
N THR A 83 -13.47 3.12 -22.10
CA THR A 83 -13.65 4.35 -21.31
C THR A 83 -12.56 5.33 -21.72
N LEU A 84 -12.95 6.49 -22.25
CA LEU A 84 -12.02 7.52 -22.69
C LEU A 84 -12.12 8.77 -21.80
N ASP A 85 -10.98 9.38 -21.53
CA ASP A 85 -10.84 10.61 -20.74
C ASP A 85 -10.88 11.83 -21.70
N GLY A 86 -11.91 12.68 -21.58
CA GLY A 86 -12.11 13.88 -22.43
C GLY A 86 -12.87 13.67 -23.76
N ASN A 87 -12.89 14.71 -24.62
CA ASN A 87 -13.55 14.73 -25.94
C ASN A 87 -12.76 13.92 -26.98
N THR A 88 -12.79 12.59 -26.91
CA THR A 88 -11.96 11.75 -27.80
C THR A 88 -12.79 10.78 -28.65
N ARG A 89 -12.49 10.74 -29.95
CA ARG A 89 -12.97 9.75 -30.93
C ARG A 89 -11.92 8.66 -31.13
N VAL A 90 -12.31 7.39 -31.10
CA VAL A 90 -11.45 6.27 -31.54
C VAL A 90 -11.77 6.01 -33.01
N MET A 91 -10.87 6.40 -33.91
CA MET A 91 -10.99 6.11 -35.35
C MET A 91 -10.15 4.89 -35.73
N ARG A 92 -10.68 4.06 -36.64
CA ARG A 92 -10.04 2.86 -37.18
C ARG A 92 -10.03 2.95 -38.71
N LEU A 93 -8.87 2.81 -39.34
CA LEU A 93 -8.71 2.71 -40.80
C LEU A 93 -9.01 1.28 -41.27
N LEU A 94 -9.61 1.08 -42.43
CA LEU A 94 -9.89 -0.23 -43.04
C LEU A 94 -8.92 -0.52 -44.19
N ASP A 95 -8.59 -1.80 -44.41
CA ASP A 95 -7.67 -2.21 -45.49
C ASP A 95 -8.33 -2.15 -46.87
N VAL A 96 -8.03 -1.06 -47.57
CA VAL A 96 -8.42 -0.80 -48.97
C VAL A 96 -7.25 -1.06 -49.93
N SER A 97 -6.21 -1.77 -49.48
CA SER A 97 -5.07 -2.10 -50.34
C SER A 97 -5.42 -3.20 -51.35
N LYS A 98 -4.73 -3.20 -52.48
CA LYS A 98 -4.89 -4.24 -53.51
C LYS A 98 -4.54 -5.61 -52.93
N GLY A 99 -5.45 -6.57 -53.05
CA GLY A 99 -5.33 -7.90 -52.48
C GLY A 99 -5.74 -8.01 -51.00
N GLY A 100 -6.21 -6.92 -50.37
CA GLY A 100 -6.83 -6.94 -49.04
C GLY A 100 -8.21 -7.62 -49.03
N ALA A 101 -8.77 -7.87 -47.86
CA ALA A 101 -10.02 -8.63 -47.71
C ALA A 101 -11.19 -8.03 -48.52
N PHE A 102 -11.35 -6.70 -48.48
CA PHE A 102 -12.41 -6.01 -49.22
C PHE A 102 -12.13 -5.94 -50.73
N ASP A 103 -10.87 -5.81 -51.16
CA ASP A 103 -10.49 -5.80 -52.58
C ASP A 103 -10.65 -7.19 -53.22
N GLN A 104 -10.39 -8.26 -52.46
CA GLN A 104 -10.54 -9.65 -52.94
C GLN A 104 -11.98 -10.00 -53.33
N VAL A 105 -12.97 -9.37 -52.69
CA VAL A 105 -14.39 -9.49 -53.06
C VAL A 105 -14.88 -8.36 -53.97
N GLY A 106 -13.95 -7.52 -54.45
CA GLY A 106 -14.22 -6.48 -55.43
C GLY A 106 -14.93 -5.24 -54.88
N LEU A 107 -14.96 -5.01 -53.57
CA LEU A 107 -15.63 -3.88 -52.94
C LEU A 107 -14.83 -2.57 -52.98
N VAL A 108 -13.54 -2.62 -53.33
CA VAL A 108 -12.64 -1.46 -53.28
C VAL A 108 -12.55 -0.73 -54.62
N GLU A 109 -12.79 0.56 -54.62
CA GLU A 109 -12.62 1.49 -55.74
C GLU A 109 -12.01 2.80 -55.23
N ASP A 110 -11.03 3.34 -55.96
CA ASP A 110 -10.32 4.59 -55.62
C ASP A 110 -9.84 4.73 -54.17
N GLY A 111 -9.44 3.59 -53.56
CA GLY A 111 -8.94 3.56 -52.18
C GLY A 111 -10.03 3.70 -51.12
N ARG A 112 -11.28 3.38 -51.45
CA ARG A 112 -12.43 3.33 -50.52
C ARG A 112 -13.21 2.04 -50.71
N ILE A 113 -13.94 1.65 -49.67
CA ILE A 113 -14.95 0.61 -49.75
C ILE A 113 -16.22 1.27 -50.29
N GLY A 114 -16.73 0.72 -51.40
CA GLY A 114 -17.96 1.18 -52.04
C GLY A 114 -17.92 1.23 -53.55
N ARG A 115 -17.34 0.21 -54.21
CA ARG A 115 -17.40 0.08 -55.67
C ARG A 115 -18.84 0.02 -56.17
N ASP A 116 -19.13 0.70 -57.27
CA ASP A 116 -20.43 0.67 -57.94
C ASP A 116 -20.96 -0.76 -58.16
N ALA A 117 -22.28 -0.94 -57.96
CA ALA A 117 -23.02 -2.20 -58.10
C ALA A 117 -22.57 -3.32 -57.14
N THR A 118 -22.10 -2.96 -55.95
CA THR A 118 -21.76 -3.91 -54.89
C THR A 118 -22.63 -3.74 -53.64
N THR A 119 -22.60 -4.74 -52.75
CA THR A 119 -23.35 -4.72 -51.49
C THR A 119 -22.44 -5.17 -50.34
N LEU A 120 -22.56 -4.49 -49.20
CA LEU A 120 -21.82 -4.81 -47.99
C LEU A 120 -22.77 -4.77 -46.79
N TYR A 121 -22.69 -5.80 -45.95
CA TYR A 121 -23.34 -5.85 -44.66
C TYR A 121 -22.31 -5.57 -43.56
N VAL A 122 -22.72 -4.80 -42.56
CA VAL A 122 -21.98 -4.56 -41.33
C VAL A 122 -22.88 -4.85 -40.14
N GLY A 123 -22.51 -5.79 -39.29
CA GLY A 123 -23.26 -6.14 -38.07
C GLY A 123 -22.45 -5.83 -36.82
N PHE A 124 -23.10 -5.29 -35.79
CA PHE A 124 -22.48 -5.07 -34.48
C PHE A 124 -23.53 -5.00 -33.37
N ARG A 125 -23.12 -5.31 -32.13
CA ARG A 125 -23.95 -5.13 -30.94
C ARG A 125 -23.68 -3.76 -30.33
N SER A 126 -24.72 -3.09 -29.85
CA SER A 126 -24.61 -1.81 -29.15
C SER A 126 -25.43 -1.83 -27.85
N ARG A 127 -24.90 -1.22 -26.79
CA ARG A 127 -25.62 -0.95 -25.52
C ARG A 127 -25.13 0.35 -24.88
N ILE A 128 -25.92 0.93 -23.98
CA ILE A 128 -25.50 2.01 -23.08
C ILE A 128 -25.51 1.56 -21.61
N SER A 129 -24.65 2.13 -20.75
CA SER A 129 -24.51 1.70 -19.35
C SER A 129 -25.63 2.16 -18.41
N ARG A 130 -26.42 3.18 -18.79
CA ARG A 130 -27.62 3.67 -18.07
C ARG A 130 -28.43 4.60 -18.97
N GLU A 131 -29.73 4.76 -18.72
CA GLU A 131 -30.55 5.77 -19.40
C GLU A 131 -30.11 7.20 -19.02
N PRO A 132 -30.14 8.17 -19.96
CA PRO A 132 -29.93 9.58 -19.63
C PRO A 132 -31.01 10.03 -18.63
N GLY A 133 -30.60 10.52 -17.44
CA GLY A 133 -31.56 11.00 -16.45
C GLY A 133 -32.25 12.30 -16.88
N ASP A 134 -33.52 12.49 -16.48
CA ASP A 134 -34.32 13.72 -16.63
C ASP A 134 -33.74 14.90 -15.83
N LYS A 135 -32.53 15.39 -16.16
CA LYS A 135 -31.95 16.60 -15.57
C LYS A 135 -32.13 17.79 -16.54
N PRO A 136 -33.04 18.74 -16.25
CA PRO A 136 -33.44 19.79 -17.19
C PRO A 136 -32.52 21.02 -17.26
N HIS A 137 -31.32 21.00 -16.67
CA HIS A 137 -30.58 22.25 -16.35
C HIS A 137 -29.08 22.27 -16.67
N GLU A 138 -28.56 21.36 -17.48
CA GLU A 138 -27.22 21.53 -18.09
C GLU A 138 -27.35 21.95 -19.57
N PRO A 139 -26.37 22.69 -20.13
CA PRO A 139 -26.46 23.18 -21.50
C PRO A 139 -26.70 22.04 -22.50
N GLU A 140 -27.78 22.13 -23.28
CA GLU A 140 -28.30 21.18 -24.29
C GLU A 140 -27.37 20.95 -25.51
N TYR A 141 -26.04 21.04 -25.34
CA TYR A 141 -25.06 20.87 -26.43
C TYR A 141 -24.02 19.77 -26.14
N LEU A 142 -24.23 18.95 -25.09
CA LEU A 142 -23.18 18.12 -24.49
C LEU A 142 -23.47 16.60 -24.49
N ARG A 143 -24.60 16.11 -25.03
CA ARG A 143 -25.01 14.69 -24.96
C ARG A 143 -24.93 13.93 -26.29
N TYR A 144 -23.74 13.76 -26.85
CA TYR A 144 -23.54 13.15 -28.18
C TYR A 144 -22.66 11.88 -28.15
N TYR A 145 -23.12 10.77 -28.76
CA TYR A 145 -22.35 9.51 -28.92
C TYR A 145 -22.85 8.63 -30.08
N ALA A 146 -21.94 8.01 -30.85
CA ALA A 146 -22.30 7.23 -32.05
C ALA A 146 -21.24 6.20 -32.52
N PHE A 147 -21.69 5.25 -33.36
CA PHE A 147 -20.85 4.48 -34.29
C PHE A 147 -20.88 5.17 -35.65
N GLU A 148 -19.71 5.50 -36.20
CA GLU A 148 -19.60 6.36 -37.39
C GLU A 148 -18.79 5.69 -38.50
N PHE A 149 -19.20 5.90 -39.75
CA PHE A 149 -18.42 5.57 -40.94
C PHE A 149 -17.84 6.86 -41.52
N ASN A 150 -16.55 6.84 -41.88
CA ASN A 150 -15.77 8.01 -42.24
C ASN A 150 -14.92 7.76 -43.50
N THR A 151 -14.56 8.84 -44.20
CA THR A 151 -13.67 8.83 -45.37
C THR A 151 -12.38 9.65 -45.14
N SER A 152 -11.39 9.52 -46.04
CA SER A 152 -9.99 9.94 -45.84
C SER A 152 -9.68 11.43 -45.89
N SER A 153 -10.61 12.32 -46.26
CA SER A 153 -10.37 13.76 -46.10
C SER A 153 -10.48 14.18 -44.62
N THR A 154 -9.68 15.18 -44.19
CA THR A 154 -9.57 15.74 -42.81
C THR A 154 -10.85 15.65 -41.97
N ASP A 155 -10.75 15.43 -40.63
CA ASP A 155 -11.71 15.31 -39.49
C ASP A 155 -13.24 15.61 -39.61
N GLN A 156 -13.75 16.11 -40.74
CA GLN A 156 -15.15 16.43 -41.04
C GLN A 156 -15.63 15.75 -42.35
N VAL A 157 -15.69 14.42 -42.38
CA VAL A 157 -16.28 13.67 -43.51
C VAL A 157 -16.94 12.37 -43.04
N ARG A 158 -17.84 12.52 -42.06
CA ARG A 158 -18.72 11.45 -41.58
C ARG A 158 -19.78 11.17 -42.65
N VAL A 159 -19.81 9.95 -43.18
CA VAL A 159 -20.78 9.57 -44.23
C VAL A 159 -22.03 8.93 -43.64
N LEU A 160 -21.89 8.11 -42.60
CA LEU A 160 -23.00 7.52 -41.87
C LEU A 160 -22.76 7.54 -40.36
N GLU A 161 -23.83 7.78 -39.63
CA GLU A 161 -23.88 7.77 -38.18
C GLU A 161 -25.01 6.88 -37.69
N ILE A 162 -24.74 6.07 -36.66
CA ILE A 162 -25.75 5.32 -35.91
C ILE A 162 -25.50 5.58 -34.43
N GLY A 163 -26.41 6.29 -33.77
CA GLY A 163 -26.17 6.77 -32.41
C GLY A 163 -27.18 7.80 -31.93
N HIS A 164 -26.74 8.69 -31.06
CA HIS A 164 -27.52 9.79 -30.49
C HIS A 164 -26.95 11.16 -30.92
N ASP A 165 -27.80 12.03 -31.47
CA ASP A 165 -27.45 13.41 -31.89
C ASP A 165 -28.35 14.48 -31.24
N ASP A 166 -27.76 15.42 -30.50
CA ASP A 166 -28.43 16.50 -29.76
C ASP A 166 -28.29 17.87 -30.47
N ARG A 167 -28.52 17.93 -31.79
CA ARG A 167 -28.55 19.24 -32.47
C ARG A 167 -29.82 19.99 -32.06
N SER A 168 -29.66 20.83 -31.03
CA SER A 168 -30.59 21.73 -30.33
C SER A 168 -31.44 22.72 -31.16
N ASN A 169 -31.72 22.45 -32.43
CA ASN A 169 -32.60 23.27 -33.27
C ASN A 169 -33.87 22.54 -33.76
N ARG A 170 -34.20 21.35 -33.24
CA ARG A 170 -35.42 20.61 -33.61
C ARG A 170 -36.25 20.24 -32.39
N PRO A 171 -37.41 20.89 -32.16
CA PRO A 171 -38.17 20.76 -30.91
C PRO A 171 -38.94 19.42 -30.71
N SER A 172 -38.77 18.39 -31.55
CA SER A 172 -39.58 17.16 -31.43
C SER A 172 -39.07 15.93 -32.21
N GLY A 173 -37.76 15.74 -32.36
CA GLY A 173 -37.19 14.58 -33.07
C GLY A 173 -36.76 13.43 -32.14
N PRO A 174 -36.72 12.17 -32.61
CA PRO A 174 -36.17 11.05 -31.85
C PRO A 174 -34.65 11.21 -31.70
N TYR A 175 -34.14 11.07 -30.47
CA TYR A 175 -32.74 11.32 -30.15
C TYR A 175 -31.80 10.13 -30.45
N TYR A 176 -32.31 8.94 -30.80
CA TYR A 176 -31.51 7.77 -31.21
C TYR A 176 -31.92 7.26 -32.60
N GLY A 177 -30.95 7.12 -33.50
CA GLY A 177 -31.25 7.01 -34.92
C GLY A 177 -30.05 6.88 -35.85
N ALA A 178 -30.32 6.89 -37.15
CA ALA A 178 -29.34 6.88 -38.22
C ALA A 178 -29.38 8.17 -39.04
N ALA A 179 -28.22 8.73 -39.38
CA ALA A 179 -28.13 9.97 -40.14
C ALA A 179 -26.91 10.00 -41.08
N SER A 180 -27.05 10.72 -42.20
CA SER A 180 -25.96 11.12 -43.08
C SER A 180 -25.59 12.59 -42.82
N VAL A 181 -24.31 12.94 -42.99
CA VAL A 181 -23.81 14.32 -42.83
C VAL A 181 -23.17 14.76 -44.14
N ALA A 182 -23.98 15.29 -45.06
CA ALA A 182 -23.47 15.69 -46.37
C ALA A 182 -22.62 16.97 -46.31
N ASN A 183 -21.35 16.83 -46.65
CA ASN A 183 -20.52 17.92 -47.12
C ASN A 183 -20.38 17.75 -48.64
N ASN A 184 -21.31 18.30 -49.44
CA ASN A 184 -21.11 18.76 -50.85
C ASN A 184 -22.39 18.99 -51.69
N GLY A 185 -23.56 19.27 -51.11
CA GLY A 185 -24.64 19.95 -51.83
C GLY A 185 -25.20 19.24 -53.08
N ARG A 186 -25.20 17.90 -53.11
CA ARG A 186 -25.78 17.08 -54.18
C ARG A 186 -26.92 16.15 -53.74
N ASP A 187 -27.46 16.33 -52.54
CA ASP A 187 -28.61 15.55 -52.09
C ASP A 187 -29.92 16.24 -52.44
N ASP A 188 -30.82 15.50 -53.08
CA ASP A 188 -32.21 15.90 -53.41
C ASP A 188 -33.14 15.84 -52.17
N HIS A 189 -32.57 15.61 -50.97
CA HIS A 189 -33.26 15.50 -49.69
C HIS A 189 -32.59 16.39 -48.63
N GLU A 190 -33.38 17.01 -47.75
CA GLU A 190 -32.89 18.00 -46.77
C GLU A 190 -31.71 17.46 -45.93
N PRO A 191 -30.54 18.13 -45.93
CA PRO A 191 -29.40 17.73 -45.12
C PRO A 191 -29.77 17.59 -43.62
N GLY A 192 -29.46 16.44 -43.02
CA GLY A 192 -29.56 16.23 -41.58
C GLY A 192 -30.92 15.77 -41.05
N GLN A 193 -31.72 14.98 -41.78
CA GLN A 193 -32.86 14.26 -41.19
C GLN A 193 -32.40 12.98 -40.48
N PHE A 194 -32.40 13.01 -39.15
CA PHE A 194 -32.14 11.86 -38.29
C PHE A 194 -33.31 10.86 -38.37
N ARG A 195 -33.09 9.65 -38.89
CA ARG A 195 -34.10 8.59 -38.99
C ARG A 195 -34.16 7.83 -37.67
N SER A 196 -35.33 7.80 -37.05
CA SER A 196 -35.55 7.11 -35.77
C SER A 196 -35.18 5.63 -35.85
N LEU A 197 -34.47 5.12 -34.86
CA LEU A 197 -34.36 3.69 -34.61
C LEU A 197 -35.22 3.25 -33.41
N GLY A 198 -36.13 4.11 -32.93
CA GLY A 198 -36.99 3.85 -31.78
C GLY A 198 -36.44 4.44 -30.46
N ALA A 199 -37.02 4.02 -29.33
CA ALA A 199 -36.57 4.46 -28.01
C ALA A 199 -35.18 3.89 -27.69
N GLN A 200 -34.38 4.69 -27.01
CA GLN A 200 -33.09 4.25 -26.49
C GLN A 200 -33.28 3.76 -25.05
N ASP A 201 -32.62 2.65 -24.73
CA ASP A 201 -32.66 2.04 -23.40
C ASP A 201 -31.31 1.34 -23.12
N ALA A 202 -31.13 0.83 -21.91
CA ALA A 202 -29.93 0.09 -21.51
C ALA A 202 -29.87 -1.34 -22.11
N THR A 203 -30.80 -1.73 -22.98
CA THR A 203 -30.81 -3.08 -23.57
C THR A 203 -29.76 -3.20 -24.67
N SER A 204 -29.24 -4.42 -24.86
CA SER A 204 -28.30 -4.71 -25.95
C SER A 204 -29.07 -4.88 -27.26
N ASN A 205 -28.70 -4.08 -28.26
CA ASN A 205 -29.30 -4.08 -29.59
C ASN A 205 -28.34 -4.71 -30.60
N MET A 206 -28.85 -5.54 -31.50
CA MET A 206 -28.12 -5.97 -32.70
C MET A 206 -28.43 -5.00 -33.83
N ILE A 207 -27.42 -4.32 -34.35
CA ILE A 207 -27.53 -3.42 -35.50
C ILE A 207 -26.93 -4.11 -36.70
N VAL A 208 -27.67 -4.11 -37.82
CA VAL A 208 -27.17 -4.52 -39.13
C VAL A 208 -27.35 -3.35 -40.08
N VAL A 209 -26.28 -3.01 -40.80
CA VAL A 209 -26.24 -1.95 -41.80
C VAL A 209 -25.95 -2.60 -43.13
N LYS A 210 -26.85 -2.40 -44.09
CA LYS A 210 -26.67 -2.84 -45.47
C LYS A 210 -26.37 -1.63 -46.32
N PHE A 211 -25.19 -1.62 -46.93
CA PHE A 211 -24.79 -0.67 -47.95
C PHE A 211 -25.06 -1.29 -49.31
N THR A 212 -25.77 -0.59 -50.18
CA THR A 212 -25.88 -0.91 -51.60
C THR A 212 -25.27 0.24 -52.38
N PHE A 213 -24.10 0.01 -52.95
CA PHE A 213 -23.32 1.03 -53.65
C PHE A 213 -23.80 1.16 -55.10
N GLY A 214 -24.32 2.33 -55.46
CA GLY A 214 -25.07 2.56 -56.70
C GLY A 214 -24.33 3.49 -57.66
N LEU A 215 -24.53 3.29 -58.97
CA LEU A 215 -23.82 4.02 -60.03
C LEU A 215 -23.78 5.55 -59.80
N GLY A 216 -22.57 6.09 -59.73
CA GLY A 216 -22.33 7.53 -59.59
C GLY A 216 -22.66 8.08 -58.21
N ASP A 217 -22.20 7.38 -57.16
CA ASP A 217 -22.32 7.74 -55.74
C ASP A 217 -23.79 7.84 -55.27
N ARG A 218 -24.66 7.00 -55.85
CA ARG A 218 -26.09 6.91 -55.49
C ARG A 218 -26.31 5.69 -54.60
N ASP A 219 -25.67 5.70 -53.45
CA ASP A 219 -25.70 4.57 -52.54
C ASP A 219 -26.96 4.63 -51.67
N THR A 220 -27.47 3.46 -51.31
CA THR A 220 -28.56 3.32 -50.35
C THR A 220 -28.09 2.55 -49.13
N VAL A 221 -28.40 3.08 -47.94
CA VAL A 221 -28.15 2.42 -46.66
C VAL A 221 -29.46 2.03 -46.01
N GLU A 222 -29.59 0.73 -45.70
CA GLU A 222 -30.70 0.18 -44.92
C GLU A 222 -30.17 -0.25 -43.54
N VAL A 223 -30.77 0.26 -42.46
CA VAL A 223 -30.40 -0.08 -41.08
C VAL A 223 -31.51 -0.93 -40.47
N PHE A 224 -31.13 -2.07 -39.91
CA PHE A 224 -31.97 -3.00 -39.18
C PHE A 224 -31.56 -2.97 -37.71
N ARG A 225 -32.51 -2.74 -36.81
CA ARG A 225 -32.38 -2.87 -35.37
C ARG A 225 -33.11 -4.11 -34.92
N ASN A 226 -32.40 -5.00 -34.23
CA ASN A 226 -32.93 -6.26 -33.72
C ASN A 226 -33.68 -7.07 -34.79
N PRO A 227 -33.04 -7.37 -35.93
CA PRO A 227 -33.65 -8.11 -37.03
C PRO A 227 -34.33 -9.41 -36.57
N GLU A 228 -35.52 -9.70 -37.11
CA GLU A 228 -36.32 -10.86 -36.74
C GLU A 228 -35.68 -12.20 -37.16
N SER A 229 -34.79 -12.18 -38.16
CA SER A 229 -34.04 -13.33 -38.61
C SER A 229 -32.55 -13.02 -38.77
N THR A 230 -31.70 -13.98 -38.42
CA THR A 230 -30.24 -13.90 -38.62
C THR A 230 -29.78 -14.58 -39.92
N THR A 231 -30.71 -15.10 -40.72
CA THR A 231 -30.41 -15.89 -41.92
C THR A 231 -31.24 -15.50 -43.14
N ASP A 232 -32.36 -14.82 -42.93
CA ASP A 232 -33.31 -14.45 -43.98
C ASP A 232 -33.68 -12.98 -43.84
N GLU A 233 -33.01 -12.13 -44.62
CA GLU A 233 -33.18 -10.67 -44.62
C GLU A 233 -34.65 -10.26 -44.80
N SER A 234 -35.40 -10.98 -45.62
CA SER A 234 -36.79 -10.65 -45.99
C SER A 234 -37.78 -10.70 -44.82
N LYS A 235 -37.38 -11.31 -43.70
CA LYS A 235 -38.17 -11.38 -42.47
C LYS A 235 -37.90 -10.22 -41.52
N SER A 236 -36.83 -9.48 -41.73
CA SER A 236 -36.46 -8.37 -40.85
C SER A 236 -37.02 -7.06 -41.39
N THR A 237 -37.50 -6.21 -40.48
CA THR A 237 -37.99 -4.88 -40.85
C THR A 237 -36.81 -3.92 -40.98
N VAL A 238 -36.81 -3.09 -42.02
CA VAL A 238 -35.85 -1.99 -42.18
C VAL A 238 -36.32 -0.81 -41.33
N ASP A 239 -35.50 -0.38 -40.37
CA ASP A 239 -35.84 0.68 -39.42
C ASP A 239 -35.46 2.08 -39.93
N ALA A 240 -34.39 2.17 -40.73
CA ALA A 240 -34.01 3.42 -41.38
C ALA A 240 -33.48 3.19 -42.79
N VAL A 241 -33.84 4.07 -43.72
CA VAL A 241 -33.30 4.13 -45.09
C VAL A 241 -32.71 5.51 -45.33
N LEU A 242 -31.49 5.53 -45.84
CA LEU A 242 -30.77 6.73 -46.24
C LEU A 242 -30.21 6.56 -47.66
N GLU A 243 -30.09 7.66 -48.38
CA GLU A 243 -29.52 7.71 -49.74
C GLU A 243 -28.43 8.79 -49.77
N GLY A 244 -27.32 8.55 -50.48
CA GLY A 244 -26.18 9.47 -50.58
C GLY A 244 -24.89 8.78 -51.02
N ASP A 245 -23.75 9.48 -50.93
CA ASP A 245 -22.42 8.89 -51.05
C ASP A 245 -22.01 8.28 -49.70
N PHE A 246 -22.02 6.96 -49.62
CA PHE A 246 -21.67 6.21 -48.42
C PHE A 246 -20.33 5.50 -48.55
N THR A 247 -19.47 5.91 -49.49
CA THR A 247 -18.12 5.35 -49.62
C THR A 247 -17.27 5.69 -48.39
N PHE A 248 -16.58 4.70 -47.81
CA PHE A 248 -15.82 4.87 -46.58
C PHE A 248 -14.52 4.08 -46.57
N ASP A 249 -13.57 4.53 -45.75
CA ASP A 249 -12.31 3.82 -45.51
C ASP A 249 -12.00 3.70 -44.01
N ARG A 250 -12.90 4.20 -43.15
CA ARG A 250 -12.73 4.26 -41.69
C ARG A 250 -14.04 4.03 -40.96
N VAL A 251 -13.93 3.50 -39.75
CA VAL A 251 -15.02 3.48 -38.76
C VAL A 251 -14.56 4.14 -37.47
N ALA A 252 -15.46 4.83 -36.77
CA ALA A 252 -15.14 5.52 -35.52
C ALA A 252 -16.17 5.25 -34.42
N LEU A 253 -15.68 5.26 -33.18
CA LEU A 253 -16.47 5.23 -31.95
C LEU A 253 -16.28 6.57 -31.25
N ALA A 254 -17.36 7.33 -31.06
CA ALA A 254 -17.29 8.70 -30.55
C ALA A 254 -18.07 8.91 -29.25
N ARG A 255 -17.46 9.64 -28.30
CA ARG A 255 -18.07 10.20 -27.07
C ARG A 255 -17.55 11.63 -26.89
N PHE A 256 -18.41 12.57 -26.47
CA PHE A 256 -18.01 13.98 -26.42
C PHE A 256 -18.05 14.74 -25.09
N VAL A 257 -18.70 14.35 -23.98
CA VAL A 257 -18.59 15.12 -22.71
C VAL A 257 -18.96 14.31 -21.43
N GLY A 258 -18.23 14.54 -20.32
CA GLY A 258 -18.73 14.41 -18.94
C GLY A 258 -18.92 12.99 -18.35
N ASN A 259 -19.41 12.92 -17.10
CA ASN A 259 -19.72 11.68 -16.35
C ASN A 259 -20.99 10.94 -16.87
N GLU A 260 -21.27 11.00 -18.17
CA GLU A 260 -22.48 10.52 -18.85
C GLU A 260 -22.34 9.05 -19.35
N PRO A 261 -23.43 8.34 -19.76
CA PRO A 261 -23.41 6.89 -20.04
C PRO A 261 -22.32 6.42 -21.01
N VAL A 262 -21.82 5.20 -20.77
CA VAL A 262 -20.81 4.54 -21.61
C VAL A 262 -21.54 3.83 -22.75
N HIS A 263 -21.23 4.18 -23.99
CA HIS A 263 -21.71 3.47 -25.19
C HIS A 263 -20.74 2.34 -25.53
N ALA A 264 -21.20 1.10 -25.40
CA ALA A 264 -20.41 -0.09 -25.67
C ALA A 264 -20.84 -0.70 -27.01
N VAL A 265 -19.88 -0.86 -27.91
CA VAL A 265 -20.05 -1.57 -29.19
C VAL A 265 -19.24 -2.86 -29.11
N ASP A 266 -19.87 -3.97 -29.46
CA ASP A 266 -19.26 -5.29 -29.40
C ASP A 266 -19.39 -6.04 -30.74
N GLU A 267 -18.34 -6.77 -31.10
CA GLU A 267 -18.22 -7.61 -32.30
C GLU A 267 -18.66 -6.97 -33.62
N VAL A 268 -17.80 -6.14 -34.23
CA VAL A 268 -18.06 -5.65 -35.59
C VAL A 268 -17.73 -6.72 -36.63
N ARG A 269 -18.71 -7.04 -37.49
CA ARG A 269 -18.65 -8.04 -38.55
C ARG A 269 -18.94 -7.41 -39.90
N PHE A 270 -18.14 -7.75 -40.91
CA PHE A 270 -18.35 -7.37 -42.30
C PHE A 270 -18.64 -8.62 -43.12
N GLY A 271 -19.60 -8.53 -44.05
CA GLY A 271 -19.99 -9.64 -44.90
C GLY A 271 -20.59 -9.16 -46.21
N THR A 272 -20.53 -9.99 -47.24
CA THR A 272 -21.18 -9.70 -48.53
C THR A 272 -22.62 -10.20 -48.57
N GLU A 273 -22.99 -11.13 -47.68
CA GLU A 273 -24.34 -11.63 -47.51
C GLU A 273 -24.89 -11.28 -46.11
N TYR A 274 -26.22 -11.15 -46.02
CA TYR A 274 -26.92 -10.80 -44.77
C TYR A 274 -26.59 -11.75 -43.61
N ALA A 275 -26.46 -13.05 -43.86
CA ALA A 275 -26.20 -14.06 -42.83
C ALA A 275 -24.76 -14.01 -42.27
N ASP A 276 -23.82 -13.36 -42.97
CA ASP A 276 -22.39 -13.35 -42.63
C ASP A 276 -22.06 -12.45 -41.44
N VAL A 277 -22.96 -11.51 -41.15
CA VAL A 277 -22.78 -10.52 -40.07
C VAL A 277 -23.44 -10.90 -38.76
N PHE A 278 -23.98 -12.11 -38.67
CA PHE A 278 -24.53 -12.67 -37.45
C PHE A 278 -23.58 -13.69 -36.80
N PRO A 279 -23.51 -13.75 -35.46
CA PRO A 279 -22.79 -14.82 -34.79
C PRO A 279 -23.48 -16.17 -35.03
N ARG A 280 -22.73 -17.17 -35.52
CA ARG A 280 -23.19 -18.57 -35.58
C ARG A 280 -22.70 -19.30 -34.33
N PHE A 281 -23.61 -19.77 -33.49
CA PHE A 281 -23.28 -20.56 -32.29
C PHE A 281 -23.47 -22.05 -32.56
N ASP A 282 -22.53 -22.88 -32.13
CA ASP A 282 -22.75 -24.33 -32.09
C ASP A 282 -23.68 -24.67 -30.92
N ASP A 283 -24.85 -25.23 -31.23
CA ASP A 283 -25.83 -25.74 -30.27
C ASP A 283 -25.22 -26.66 -29.19
N ARG A 284 -24.12 -27.37 -29.50
CA ARG A 284 -23.42 -28.21 -28.52
C ARG A 284 -22.69 -27.41 -27.45
N GLU A 285 -22.11 -26.26 -27.80
CA GLU A 285 -21.33 -25.42 -26.89
C GLU A 285 -22.25 -24.65 -25.93
N ILE A 286 -23.38 -24.15 -26.42
CA ILE A 286 -24.43 -23.52 -25.59
C ILE A 286 -24.97 -24.53 -24.58
N LYS A 287 -25.31 -25.75 -25.03
CA LYS A 287 -25.81 -26.82 -24.15
C LYS A 287 -24.78 -27.21 -23.09
N ALA A 288 -23.49 -27.25 -23.44
CA ALA A 288 -22.42 -27.55 -22.48
C ALA A 288 -22.25 -26.43 -21.43
N ALA A 289 -22.32 -25.15 -21.84
CA ALA A 289 -22.21 -24.02 -20.93
C ALA A 289 -23.40 -23.95 -19.95
N VAL A 290 -24.63 -24.14 -20.44
CA VAL A 290 -25.83 -24.20 -19.61
C VAL A 290 -25.76 -25.37 -18.63
N ALA A 291 -25.37 -26.56 -19.08
CA ALA A 291 -25.21 -27.72 -18.19
C ALA A 291 -24.17 -27.48 -17.08
N ARG A 292 -23.09 -26.77 -17.38
CA ARG A 292 -22.07 -26.40 -16.37
C ARG A 292 -22.63 -25.46 -15.31
N VAL A 293 -23.37 -24.43 -15.72
CA VAL A 293 -24.03 -23.47 -14.82
C VAL A 293 -25.10 -24.14 -13.95
N GLU A 294 -25.92 -25.02 -14.55
CA GLU A 294 -26.89 -25.82 -13.79
C GLU A 294 -26.22 -26.77 -12.79
N GLY A 295 -25.07 -27.35 -13.14
CA GLY A 295 -24.24 -28.12 -12.21
C GLY A 295 -23.79 -27.29 -11.01
N GLN A 296 -23.29 -26.07 -11.25
CA GLN A 296 -22.88 -25.13 -10.20
C GLN A 296 -24.05 -24.69 -9.31
N LEU A 297 -25.22 -24.41 -9.91
CA LEU A 297 -26.45 -24.07 -9.17
C LEU A 297 -26.82 -25.17 -8.18
N ARG A 298 -26.82 -26.45 -8.61
CA ARG A 298 -27.12 -27.59 -7.74
C ARG A 298 -26.12 -27.73 -6.60
N GLN A 299 -24.82 -27.59 -6.90
CA GLN A 299 -23.77 -27.70 -5.89
C GLN A 299 -23.90 -26.61 -4.82
N ARG A 300 -24.06 -25.34 -5.22
CA ARG A 300 -24.20 -24.21 -4.28
C ARG A 300 -25.49 -24.28 -3.46
N ALA A 301 -26.59 -24.67 -4.09
CA ALA A 301 -27.86 -24.85 -3.41
C ALA A 301 -27.81 -25.97 -2.36
N ALA A 302 -27.06 -27.05 -2.61
CA ALA A 302 -26.85 -28.10 -1.62
C ALA A 302 -26.10 -27.59 -0.38
N VAL A 303 -25.09 -26.74 -0.57
CA VAL A 303 -24.36 -26.08 0.54
C VAL A 303 -25.30 -25.17 1.34
N CYS A 304 -26.09 -24.33 0.67
CA CYS A 304 -27.07 -23.47 1.35
C CYS A 304 -28.08 -24.29 2.16
N ARG A 305 -28.59 -25.39 1.58
CA ARG A 305 -29.54 -26.28 2.26
C ARG A 305 -28.94 -26.90 3.52
N ALA A 306 -27.74 -27.47 3.42
CA ALA A 306 -27.06 -28.07 4.56
C ALA A 306 -26.81 -27.05 5.69
N THR A 307 -26.40 -25.83 5.34
CA THR A 307 -26.16 -24.75 6.30
C THR A 307 -27.46 -24.29 6.98
N ILE A 308 -28.55 -24.15 6.20
CA ILE A 308 -29.89 -23.85 6.73
C ILE A 308 -30.36 -24.93 7.72
N GLU A 309 -30.17 -26.20 7.39
CA GLU A 309 -30.55 -27.33 8.25
C GLU A 309 -29.73 -27.34 9.55
N GLU A 310 -28.42 -27.06 9.47
CA GLU A 310 -27.55 -26.94 10.64
C GLU A 310 -27.98 -25.79 11.56
N LEU A 311 -28.24 -24.60 11.01
CA LEU A 311 -28.71 -23.45 11.79
C LEU A 311 -30.10 -23.68 12.38
N ALA A 312 -31.00 -24.33 11.65
CA ALA A 312 -32.30 -24.71 12.19
C ALA A 312 -32.15 -25.67 13.39
N ALA A 313 -31.19 -26.62 13.33
CA ALA A 313 -30.89 -27.53 14.43
C ALA A 313 -30.28 -26.79 15.65
N LYS A 314 -29.58 -25.68 15.42
CA LYS A 314 -29.09 -24.76 16.47
C LYS A 314 -30.17 -23.79 16.99
N GLY A 315 -31.38 -23.80 16.42
CA GLY A 315 -32.53 -23.01 16.88
C GLY A 315 -32.72 -21.66 16.18
N PHE A 316 -32.01 -21.39 15.08
CA PHE A 316 -32.19 -20.17 14.29
C PHE A 316 -33.52 -20.19 13.50
N GLU A 317 -34.11 -19.02 13.26
CA GLU A 317 -35.22 -18.87 12.31
C GLU A 317 -34.66 -18.96 10.89
N THR A 318 -35.13 -19.95 10.11
CA THR A 318 -34.59 -20.20 8.77
C THR A 318 -35.66 -20.26 7.67
N SER A 319 -36.95 -20.02 8.00
CA SER A 319 -38.04 -20.19 7.03
C SER A 319 -37.98 -19.16 5.89
N GLY A 320 -37.41 -17.98 6.14
CA GLY A 320 -37.12 -16.98 5.11
C GLY A 320 -36.10 -17.49 4.08
N TRP A 321 -34.97 -18.01 4.57
CA TRP A 321 -33.90 -18.54 3.71
C TRP A 321 -34.34 -19.79 2.94
N GLN A 322 -35.09 -20.68 3.60
CA GLN A 322 -35.64 -21.87 2.94
C GLN A 322 -36.55 -21.50 1.76
N ARG A 323 -37.42 -20.50 1.95
CA ARG A 323 -38.28 -19.97 0.87
C ARG A 323 -37.47 -19.33 -0.26
N ARG A 324 -36.43 -18.54 0.05
CA ARG A 324 -35.56 -17.92 -0.97
C ARG A 324 -34.79 -18.98 -1.75
N LEU A 325 -34.24 -20.00 -1.08
CA LEU A 325 -33.56 -21.14 -1.71
C LEU A 325 -34.49 -21.91 -2.65
N ASP A 326 -35.69 -22.25 -2.16
CA ASP A 326 -36.65 -23.02 -2.95
C ASP A 326 -37.12 -22.23 -4.18
N ALA A 327 -37.33 -20.91 -4.05
CA ALA A 327 -37.64 -20.04 -5.17
C ALA A 327 -36.54 -20.07 -6.25
N LEU A 328 -35.27 -19.94 -5.87
CA LEU A 328 -34.13 -19.95 -6.82
C LEU A 328 -33.97 -21.29 -7.55
N LEU A 329 -34.47 -22.38 -6.98
CA LEU A 329 -34.41 -23.71 -7.58
C LEU A 329 -35.56 -24.01 -8.55
N VAL A 330 -36.60 -23.18 -8.61
CA VAL A 330 -37.71 -23.36 -9.56
C VAL A 330 -37.25 -22.98 -10.98
N PRO A 331 -37.41 -23.85 -12.00
CA PRO A 331 -36.97 -23.57 -13.37
C PRO A 331 -37.66 -22.37 -14.07
N ASN A 332 -38.76 -21.85 -13.52
CA ASN A 332 -39.62 -20.81 -14.12
C ASN A 332 -39.50 -19.43 -13.46
N VAL A 333 -38.43 -19.16 -12.68
CA VAL A 333 -38.17 -17.82 -12.18
C VAL A 333 -37.77 -16.90 -13.35
N GLN A 334 -38.19 -15.64 -13.33
CA GLN A 334 -37.79 -14.62 -14.32
C GLN A 334 -36.27 -14.32 -14.36
N LEU A 335 -35.48 -14.99 -13.53
CA LEU A 335 -34.03 -14.84 -13.43
C LEU A 335 -33.30 -15.82 -14.34
N SER A 336 -32.29 -15.33 -15.05
CA SER A 336 -31.35 -16.16 -15.80
C SER A 336 -30.60 -17.14 -14.87
N PRO A 337 -30.03 -18.25 -15.40
CA PRO A 337 -29.20 -19.14 -14.60
C PRO A 337 -28.03 -18.44 -13.86
N TRP A 338 -27.49 -17.37 -14.42
CA TRP A 338 -26.43 -16.56 -13.82
C TRP A 338 -26.92 -15.69 -12.66
N GLN A 339 -28.03 -14.98 -12.86
CA GLN A 339 -28.66 -14.21 -11.78
C GLN A 339 -29.07 -15.13 -10.61
N ARG A 340 -29.49 -16.36 -10.90
CA ARG A 340 -29.74 -17.36 -9.85
C ARG A 340 -28.48 -17.81 -9.12
N LEU A 341 -27.33 -17.91 -9.81
CA LEU A 341 -26.04 -18.20 -9.16
C LEU A 341 -25.61 -17.06 -8.24
N GLU A 342 -25.75 -15.81 -8.68
CA GLU A 342 -25.47 -14.62 -7.87
C GLU A 342 -26.39 -14.55 -6.65
N SER A 343 -27.70 -14.71 -6.84
CA SER A 343 -28.66 -14.74 -5.73
C SER A 343 -28.42 -15.89 -4.75
N LEU A 344 -27.86 -17.03 -5.20
CA LEU A 344 -27.44 -18.12 -4.31
C LEU A 344 -26.18 -17.76 -3.53
N ASP A 345 -25.22 -17.04 -4.12
CA ASP A 345 -24.03 -16.58 -3.41
C ASP A 345 -24.41 -15.55 -2.34
N GLU A 346 -25.31 -14.61 -2.65
CA GLU A 346 -25.89 -13.67 -1.68
C GLU A 346 -26.63 -14.40 -0.54
N LEU A 347 -27.46 -15.39 -0.89
CA LEU A 347 -28.17 -16.19 0.11
C LEU A 347 -27.18 -16.95 1.00
N ARG A 348 -26.16 -17.58 0.41
CA ARG A 348 -25.11 -18.28 1.15
C ARG A 348 -24.43 -17.33 2.13
N GLN A 349 -24.04 -16.15 1.67
CA GLN A 349 -23.41 -15.13 2.50
C GLN A 349 -24.34 -14.70 3.66
N SER A 350 -25.62 -14.45 3.39
CA SER A 350 -26.61 -14.10 4.43
C SER A 350 -26.71 -15.19 5.52
N ILE A 351 -26.81 -16.45 5.12
CA ILE A 351 -26.89 -17.59 6.04
C ILE A 351 -25.58 -17.73 6.85
N GLU A 352 -24.43 -17.62 6.18
CA GLU A 352 -23.10 -17.70 6.82
C GLU A 352 -22.94 -16.61 7.88
N VAL A 353 -23.27 -15.35 7.57
CA VAL A 353 -23.15 -14.21 8.51
C VAL A 353 -24.06 -14.41 9.73
N ALA A 354 -25.30 -14.83 9.52
CA ALA A 354 -26.22 -15.05 10.62
C ALA A 354 -25.78 -16.16 11.58
N GLY A 355 -25.04 -17.15 11.07
CA GLY A 355 -24.49 -18.24 11.89
C GLY A 355 -23.25 -17.88 12.73
N LEU A 356 -22.66 -16.70 12.57
CA LEU A 356 -21.42 -16.31 13.25
C LEU A 356 -21.63 -15.86 14.70
N GLU A 357 -22.83 -15.42 15.06
CA GLU A 357 -23.14 -14.85 16.39
C GLU A 357 -22.12 -13.78 16.86
N LEU A 358 -21.66 -12.89 15.98
CA LEU A 358 -20.59 -11.91 16.26
C LEU A 358 -20.87 -10.98 17.47
N GLY A 359 -22.10 -10.89 17.97
CA GLY A 359 -22.45 -9.99 19.07
C GLY A 359 -22.24 -8.50 18.74
N VAL A 360 -22.27 -8.15 17.45
CA VAL A 360 -22.12 -6.78 16.94
C VAL A 360 -23.28 -6.46 15.98
N ASP A 361 -24.04 -5.42 16.30
CA ASP A 361 -25.21 -5.00 15.51
C ASP A 361 -24.93 -3.78 14.61
N ARG A 362 -23.90 -3.00 14.93
CA ARG A 362 -23.50 -1.80 14.20
C ARG A 362 -21.99 -1.79 13.97
N LEU A 363 -21.57 -1.61 12.72
CA LEU A 363 -20.16 -1.42 12.37
C LEU A 363 -19.94 -0.04 11.77
N LEU A 364 -19.03 0.73 12.37
CA LEU A 364 -18.42 1.89 11.75
C LEU A 364 -17.35 1.41 10.76
N PHE A 365 -17.22 2.03 9.60
CA PHE A 365 -16.11 1.77 8.66
C PHE A 365 -15.89 2.96 7.73
N VAL A 366 -14.75 2.96 7.04
CA VAL A 366 -14.41 3.96 6.02
C VAL A 366 -14.54 3.36 4.63
N LYS A 367 -15.16 4.11 3.70
CA LYS A 367 -15.01 3.87 2.26
C LYS A 367 -13.95 4.81 1.73
N ARG A 368 -12.90 4.30 1.10
CA ARG A 368 -11.86 5.10 0.43
C ARG A 368 -11.11 4.31 -0.63
N HIS A 369 -10.32 5.01 -1.43
CA HIS A 369 -9.28 4.39 -2.24
C HIS A 369 -8.08 3.97 -1.37
N MET A 370 -7.41 2.87 -1.75
CA MET A 370 -6.16 2.46 -1.09
C MET A 370 -5.04 3.45 -1.43
N PHE A 371 -4.10 3.65 -0.50
CA PHE A 371 -3.12 4.74 -0.59
C PHE A 371 -2.04 4.47 -1.65
N ARG A 372 -1.72 3.20 -1.93
CA ARG A 372 -0.69 2.79 -2.91
C ARG A 372 0.66 3.55 -2.76
N PRO A 373 1.20 3.72 -1.53
CA PRO A 373 2.47 4.42 -1.34
C PRO A 373 3.65 3.58 -1.82
N THR A 374 4.82 4.21 -1.97
CA THR A 374 6.05 3.44 -2.24
C THR A 374 6.56 2.72 -0.98
N HIS A 375 6.27 3.25 0.20
CA HIS A 375 6.60 2.65 1.50
C HIS A 375 5.48 2.86 2.53
N ILE A 376 5.43 2.02 3.54
CA ILE A 376 4.38 2.06 4.59
C ILE A 376 4.35 3.34 5.43
N TYR A 377 5.38 4.18 5.33
CA TYR A 377 5.48 5.47 6.01
C TYR A 377 5.38 6.67 5.06
N THR A 378 5.05 6.44 3.79
CA THR A 378 4.94 7.49 2.75
C THR A 378 3.52 7.70 2.26
N GLU A 379 2.51 7.09 2.91
CA GLU A 379 1.08 7.22 2.59
C GLU A 379 0.61 8.66 2.39
N VAL A 380 1.15 9.60 3.18
CA VAL A 380 0.79 11.02 3.09
C VAL A 380 1.65 11.83 2.12
N SER A 381 2.79 11.29 1.67
CA SER A 381 3.84 11.99 0.94
C SER A 381 3.93 11.63 -0.54
N ASP A 382 3.82 10.34 -0.90
CA ASP A 382 3.96 9.87 -2.28
C ASP A 382 2.85 8.94 -2.77
N GLY A 383 1.91 8.58 -1.88
CA GLY A 383 0.69 7.91 -2.29
C GLY A 383 -0.16 8.85 -3.17
N PRO A 384 -0.72 8.37 -4.31
CA PRO A 384 -1.61 9.19 -5.13
C PRO A 384 -2.80 9.71 -4.32
N PHE A 385 -3.06 11.02 -4.40
CA PHE A 385 -4.26 11.60 -3.80
C PHE A 385 -5.50 11.19 -4.59
N ARG A 386 -6.32 10.33 -4.01
CA ARG A 386 -7.53 9.78 -4.63
C ARG A 386 -8.74 10.06 -3.74
N PRO A 387 -9.43 11.19 -3.93
CA PRO A 387 -10.53 11.58 -3.07
C PRO A 387 -11.76 10.71 -3.30
N GLY A 388 -12.68 10.71 -2.33
CA GLY A 388 -13.94 9.99 -2.42
C GLY A 388 -14.25 9.11 -1.22
N GLY A 389 -15.50 8.70 -1.13
CA GLY A 389 -16.01 7.89 -0.03
C GLY A 389 -16.34 8.73 1.21
N GLY A 390 -15.99 8.26 2.40
CA GLY A 390 -16.48 8.83 3.65
C GLY A 390 -16.48 7.86 4.82
N VAL A 391 -17.13 8.27 5.91
CA VAL A 391 -17.36 7.44 7.11
C VAL A 391 -18.78 6.90 7.08
N PHE A 392 -18.95 5.60 7.29
CA PHE A 392 -20.22 4.89 7.13
C PHE A 392 -20.52 3.97 8.33
N VAL A 393 -21.80 3.65 8.49
CA VAL A 393 -22.29 2.63 9.42
C VAL A 393 -23.04 1.56 8.64
N LEU A 394 -22.76 0.29 8.93
CA LEU A 394 -23.57 -0.86 8.52
C LEU A 394 -24.43 -1.34 9.70
N SER A 395 -25.75 -1.39 9.53
CA SER A 395 -26.68 -1.89 10.56
C SER A 395 -27.97 -2.50 9.97
N PRO A 396 -28.41 -3.69 10.42
CA PRO A 396 -27.63 -4.64 11.23
C PRO A 396 -26.37 -5.10 10.48
N VAL A 397 -25.42 -5.74 11.17
CA VAL A 397 -24.22 -6.33 10.53
C VAL A 397 -24.62 -7.56 9.73
N HIS A 398 -25.06 -7.32 8.50
CA HIS A 398 -25.59 -8.33 7.61
C HIS A 398 -25.42 -7.86 6.15
N PRO A 399 -25.34 -8.76 5.16
CA PRO A 399 -25.29 -8.36 3.75
C PRO A 399 -26.49 -7.52 3.30
N ASP A 400 -27.65 -7.74 3.91
CA ASP A 400 -28.89 -6.95 3.70
C ASP A 400 -29.00 -5.73 4.65
N GLY A 401 -27.96 -5.44 5.43
CA GLY A 401 -27.93 -4.32 6.37
C GLY A 401 -27.93 -2.96 5.66
N GLU A 402 -28.51 -1.95 6.29
CA GLU A 402 -28.49 -0.59 5.76
C GLU A 402 -27.08 0.01 5.95
N VAL A 403 -26.58 0.65 4.89
CA VAL A 403 -25.33 1.41 4.91
C VAL A 403 -25.65 2.90 4.93
N THR A 404 -25.43 3.53 6.08
CA THR A 404 -25.69 4.96 6.31
C THR A 404 -24.38 5.74 6.29
N MET A 405 -24.33 6.84 5.55
CA MET A 405 -23.18 7.76 5.54
C MET A 405 -23.26 8.72 6.73
N LEU A 406 -22.19 8.81 7.53
CA LEU A 406 -22.06 9.77 8.63
C LEU A 406 -21.29 11.03 8.22
N PHE A 407 -20.29 10.88 7.35
CA PHE A 407 -19.46 11.97 6.87
C PHE A 407 -19.12 11.78 5.40
N ASP A 408 -19.37 12.80 4.59
CA ASP A 408 -19.07 12.84 3.16
C ASP A 408 -17.65 13.37 2.92
N ALA A 409 -16.78 12.52 2.38
CA ALA A 409 -15.42 12.85 2.04
C ALA A 409 -15.21 12.96 0.51
N ALA A 410 -16.24 13.23 -0.29
CA ALA A 410 -16.16 13.24 -1.76
C ALA A 410 -15.00 14.09 -2.32
N GLY A 411 -14.67 15.22 -1.68
CA GLY A 411 -13.56 16.08 -2.09
C GLY A 411 -12.20 15.75 -1.46
N GLY A 412 -12.15 14.83 -0.51
CA GLY A 412 -10.97 14.56 0.33
C GLY A 412 -10.73 13.08 0.59
N VAL A 413 -9.88 12.80 1.57
CA VAL A 413 -9.57 11.44 2.02
C VAL A 413 -9.73 11.37 3.52
N VAL A 414 -10.53 10.41 3.99
CA VAL A 414 -10.74 10.10 5.41
C VAL A 414 -10.07 8.77 5.77
N ARG A 415 -9.61 8.62 7.02
CA ARG A 415 -8.93 7.41 7.53
C ARG A 415 -8.95 7.36 9.06
N ASP A 416 -8.53 6.23 9.61
CA ASP A 416 -8.23 5.99 11.00
C ASP A 416 -9.40 6.29 11.98
N PRO A 417 -10.60 5.74 11.78
CA PRO A 417 -11.70 5.94 12.71
C PRO A 417 -11.46 5.24 14.06
N ASP A 418 -11.77 5.90 15.18
CA ASP A 418 -11.83 5.30 16.53
C ASP A 418 -13.15 5.66 17.22
N VAL A 419 -13.77 4.68 17.89
CA VAL A 419 -15.05 4.85 18.59
C VAL A 419 -14.79 5.10 20.08
N SER A 420 -15.46 6.08 20.66
CA SER A 420 -15.34 6.41 22.09
C SER A 420 -15.77 5.24 22.98
N PHE A 421 -15.27 5.20 24.23
CA PHE A 421 -15.56 4.08 25.14
C PHE A 421 -17.06 3.92 25.46
N ASP A 422 -17.82 5.02 25.47
CA ASP A 422 -19.28 5.01 25.61
C ASP A 422 -20.02 4.57 24.32
N GLY A 423 -19.34 4.51 23.18
CA GLY A 423 -19.92 4.16 21.88
C GLY A 423 -20.73 5.30 21.23
N GLU A 424 -20.60 6.54 21.69
CA GLU A 424 -21.43 7.67 21.24
C GLU A 424 -20.73 8.63 20.26
N ARG A 425 -19.38 8.61 20.21
CA ARG A 425 -18.56 9.53 19.40
C ARG A 425 -17.51 8.79 18.59
N VAL A 426 -17.04 9.45 17.55
CA VAL A 426 -16.07 8.94 16.56
C VAL A 426 -14.99 9.97 16.33
N LEU A 427 -13.72 9.58 16.50
CA LEU A 427 -12.56 10.30 15.98
C LEU A 427 -12.21 9.79 14.59
N PHE A 428 -11.65 10.64 13.73
CA PHE A 428 -11.06 10.24 12.45
C PHE A 428 -10.09 11.30 11.94
N SER A 429 -9.21 10.91 11.02
CA SER A 429 -8.31 11.83 10.30
C SER A 429 -8.90 12.18 8.94
N TYR A 430 -8.93 13.46 8.58
CA TYR A 430 -9.43 13.90 7.27
C TYR A 430 -8.51 14.92 6.62
N ARG A 431 -8.28 14.73 5.30
CA ARG A 431 -7.54 15.63 4.43
C ARG A 431 -8.46 16.13 3.31
N PRO A 432 -8.76 17.45 3.23
CA PRO A 432 -9.76 17.97 2.31
C PRO A 432 -9.29 18.12 0.85
N GLY A 433 -8.00 17.94 0.54
CA GLY A 433 -7.45 18.14 -0.80
C GLY A 433 -5.99 17.72 -0.92
N GLU A 434 -5.48 17.65 -2.15
CA GLU A 434 -4.10 17.21 -2.45
C GLU A 434 -3.04 18.12 -1.80
N ASP A 435 -3.25 19.43 -1.72
CA ASP A 435 -2.33 20.33 -1.02
C ASP A 435 -2.61 20.46 0.48
N GLY A 436 -3.63 19.75 0.99
CA GLY A 436 -4.05 19.81 2.39
C GLY A 436 -3.27 18.87 3.31
N TYR A 437 -3.46 19.05 4.62
CA TYR A 437 -2.95 18.16 5.65
C TYR A 437 -4.06 17.29 6.25
N TYR A 438 -3.68 16.18 6.87
CA TYR A 438 -4.62 15.38 7.66
C TYR A 438 -4.79 16.05 9.02
N HIS A 439 -6.03 16.28 9.43
CA HIS A 439 -6.36 16.80 10.76
C HIS A 439 -7.31 15.85 11.47
N VAL A 440 -7.31 15.90 12.81
CA VAL A 440 -8.21 15.11 13.65
C VAL A 440 -9.56 15.81 13.70
N PHE A 441 -10.63 15.04 13.46
CA PHE A 441 -12.02 15.44 13.60
C PHE A 441 -12.73 14.53 14.60
N GLU A 442 -13.77 15.06 15.24
CA GLU A 442 -14.70 14.30 16.09
C GLU A 442 -16.14 14.56 15.65
N MET A 443 -16.99 13.55 15.72
CA MET A 443 -18.44 13.66 15.54
C MET A 443 -19.18 12.63 16.40
N ASN A 444 -20.51 12.77 16.52
CA ASN A 444 -21.37 11.76 17.12
C ASN A 444 -21.58 10.58 16.15
N VAL A 445 -21.92 9.39 16.67
CA VAL A 445 -22.21 8.18 15.87
C VAL A 445 -23.46 8.26 14.99
N ASP A 446 -24.20 9.37 15.06
CA ASP A 446 -25.32 9.71 14.18
C ASP A 446 -24.93 10.73 13.07
N GLY A 447 -23.67 11.14 13.01
CA GLY A 447 -23.13 12.12 12.06
C GLY A 447 -23.29 13.58 12.50
N SER A 448 -23.96 13.86 13.62
CA SER A 448 -24.10 15.22 14.15
C SER A 448 -22.84 15.67 14.91
N GLY A 449 -22.75 16.98 15.19
CA GLY A 449 -21.70 17.51 16.07
C GLY A 449 -20.27 17.50 15.51
N LEU A 450 -20.12 17.37 14.18
CA LEU A 450 -18.81 17.39 13.51
C LEU A 450 -17.99 18.63 13.89
N ARG A 451 -16.77 18.41 14.38
CA ARG A 451 -15.79 19.46 14.67
C ARG A 451 -14.37 19.03 14.28
N GLN A 452 -13.59 19.97 13.76
CA GLN A 452 -12.15 19.83 13.59
C GLN A 452 -11.45 20.14 14.92
N ILE A 453 -10.49 19.29 15.33
CA ILE A 453 -9.78 19.43 16.61
C ILE A 453 -8.37 20.01 16.40
N THR A 454 -7.65 19.58 15.36
CA THR A 454 -6.28 20.04 15.08
C THR A 454 -6.18 20.90 13.84
N ASP A 455 -5.12 21.72 13.76
CA ASP A 455 -4.82 22.59 12.62
C ASP A 455 -3.31 22.68 12.32
N GLY A 456 -2.95 23.43 11.28
CA GLY A 456 -1.58 23.78 10.92
C GLY A 456 -0.94 22.90 9.83
N PRO A 457 0.34 23.12 9.49
CA PRO A 457 1.01 22.45 8.37
C PRO A 457 1.57 21.06 8.72
N PHE A 458 0.77 20.24 9.42
CA PHE A 458 1.17 18.94 9.95
C PHE A 458 0.10 17.88 9.66
N HIS A 459 0.54 16.67 9.34
CA HIS A 459 -0.35 15.53 9.26
C HIS A 459 -0.55 14.96 10.66
N ASP A 460 -1.80 14.90 11.07
CA ASP A 460 -2.27 14.25 12.29
C ASP A 460 -3.09 13.03 11.90
N LEU A 461 -2.61 11.87 12.34
CA LEU A 461 -3.06 10.55 11.91
C LEU A 461 -3.35 9.68 13.14
N ASP A 462 -4.04 8.56 12.92
CA ASP A 462 -4.31 7.55 13.94
C ASP A 462 -4.86 8.09 15.28
N PRO A 463 -5.90 8.95 15.31
CA PRO A 463 -6.45 9.46 16.56
C PRO A 463 -7.17 8.35 17.35
N PHE A 464 -7.03 8.37 18.68
CA PHE A 464 -7.69 7.43 19.57
C PHE A 464 -8.00 8.06 20.93
N TYR A 465 -9.08 7.57 21.57
CA TYR A 465 -9.49 8.07 22.88
C TYR A 465 -8.60 7.53 24.02
N LEU A 466 -8.26 8.40 24.98
CA LEU A 466 -7.63 8.04 26.25
C LEU A 466 -8.68 7.95 27.37
N PRO A 467 -8.48 7.08 28.39
CA PRO A 467 -9.46 6.89 29.46
C PRO A 467 -9.62 8.10 30.39
N ASP A 468 -8.67 9.03 30.37
CA ASP A 468 -8.71 10.29 31.12
C ASP A 468 -9.39 11.44 30.33
N GLY A 469 -9.94 11.15 29.15
CA GLY A 469 -10.63 12.12 28.30
C GLY A 469 -9.71 12.90 27.35
N ARG A 470 -8.40 12.68 27.39
CA ARG A 470 -7.46 13.20 26.39
C ARG A 470 -7.55 12.40 25.07
N ILE A 471 -6.89 12.90 24.03
CA ILE A 471 -6.81 12.27 22.71
C ILE A 471 -5.34 11.98 22.40
N GLY A 472 -5.03 10.74 22.04
CA GLY A 472 -3.73 10.34 21.48
C GLY A 472 -3.79 10.31 19.96
N PHE A 473 -2.65 10.55 19.29
CA PHE A 473 -2.55 10.55 17.82
C PHE A 473 -1.08 10.47 17.38
N THR A 474 -0.81 10.14 16.11
CA THR A 474 0.53 10.27 15.50
C THR A 474 0.61 11.59 14.73
N SER A 475 1.76 12.27 14.76
CA SER A 475 1.91 13.59 14.13
C SER A 475 3.29 13.86 13.57
N THR A 476 3.34 14.57 12.43
CA THR A 476 4.58 15.09 11.84
C THR A 476 5.13 16.35 12.53
N ARG A 477 4.47 16.83 13.61
CA ARG A 477 4.98 17.92 14.48
C ARG A 477 6.30 17.59 15.17
N CYS A 478 6.73 16.34 15.15
CA CYS A 478 8.03 15.93 15.68
C CYS A 478 9.20 16.55 14.92
N LYS A 479 8.99 17.16 13.73
CA LYS A 479 10.07 17.81 12.95
C LYS A 479 11.29 16.88 12.72
N SER A 480 11.03 15.58 12.52
CA SER A 480 12.05 14.58 12.17
C SER A 480 11.73 13.95 10.81
N ARG A 481 12.63 13.12 10.28
CA ARG A 481 12.46 12.41 8.99
C ARG A 481 12.91 10.96 9.07
N ALA A 482 12.39 10.14 8.16
CA ALA A 482 12.98 8.83 7.90
C ALA A 482 14.41 9.04 7.35
N LEU A 483 15.44 8.46 7.98
CA LEU A 483 16.81 8.70 7.54
C LEU A 483 17.07 8.11 6.14
N CYS A 484 16.46 6.96 5.82
CA CYS A 484 16.62 6.28 4.55
C CYS A 484 15.79 6.85 3.39
N PHE A 485 14.97 7.89 3.64
CA PHE A 485 14.09 8.49 2.63
C PHE A 485 13.91 10.00 2.86
N TRP A 486 13.11 10.68 2.04
CA TRP A 486 12.96 12.15 2.06
C TRP A 486 11.67 12.67 2.70
N VAL A 487 10.97 11.84 3.47
CA VAL A 487 9.66 12.19 4.07
C VAL A 487 9.75 12.46 5.56
N ARG A 488 8.85 13.33 6.06
CA ARG A 488 8.71 13.62 7.49
C ARG A 488 8.29 12.35 8.23
N ALA A 489 8.85 12.16 9.43
CA ALA A 489 8.44 11.09 10.32
C ALA A 489 7.20 11.54 11.12
N ALA A 490 6.33 10.59 11.49
CA ALA A 490 5.27 10.80 12.46
C ALA A 490 5.60 10.06 13.77
N THR A 491 5.40 10.71 14.92
CA THR A 491 5.58 10.10 16.26
C THR A 491 4.35 10.31 17.11
N LEU A 492 4.26 9.67 18.28
CA LEU A 492 3.10 9.78 19.18
C LEU A 492 3.01 11.11 19.92
N PHE A 493 1.80 11.66 19.94
CA PHE A 493 1.40 12.86 20.66
C PHE A 493 0.12 12.61 21.47
N VAL A 494 -0.12 13.51 22.42
CA VAL A 494 -1.36 13.61 23.19
C VAL A 494 -1.82 15.07 23.20
N MET A 495 -3.12 15.27 23.35
CA MET A 495 -3.74 16.59 23.56
C MET A 495 -4.98 16.48 24.45
N ASN A 496 -5.45 17.61 24.97
CA ASN A 496 -6.78 17.70 25.57
C ASN A 496 -7.88 17.50 24.51
N ALA A 497 -9.09 17.12 24.95
CA ALA A 497 -10.22 16.89 24.05
C ALA A 497 -10.59 18.12 23.18
N ASP A 498 -10.26 19.33 23.62
CA ASP A 498 -10.50 20.58 22.90
C ASP A 498 -9.40 20.94 21.89
N GLY A 499 -8.35 20.12 21.77
CA GLY A 499 -7.21 20.35 20.90
C GLY A 499 -6.07 21.17 21.54
N SER A 500 -6.24 21.60 22.80
CA SER A 500 -5.18 22.32 23.53
C SER A 500 -4.12 21.37 24.10
N ASP A 501 -2.98 21.93 24.49
CA ASP A 501 -1.86 21.21 25.14
C ASP A 501 -1.35 20.00 24.34
N VAL A 502 -1.08 20.21 23.05
CA VAL A 502 -0.45 19.19 22.20
C VAL A 502 0.99 18.93 22.66
N GLN A 503 1.28 17.72 23.13
CA GLN A 503 2.58 17.31 23.68
C GLN A 503 3.08 16.00 23.06
N PRO A 504 4.39 15.86 22.78
CA PRO A 504 4.97 14.59 22.34
C PRO A 504 5.01 13.56 23.48
N LEU A 505 4.56 12.34 23.22
CA LEU A 505 4.67 11.23 24.16
C LEU A 505 6.03 10.52 24.07
N THR A 506 6.60 10.47 22.86
CA THR A 506 7.86 9.76 22.58
C THR A 506 8.96 10.72 22.16
N ALA A 507 10.20 10.34 22.45
CA ALA A 507 11.39 11.05 21.96
C ALA A 507 11.95 10.43 20.66
N ASN A 508 11.16 9.59 19.98
CA ASN A 508 11.56 8.92 18.75
C ASN A 508 11.88 9.95 17.64
N ASN A 509 12.85 9.60 16.79
CA ASN A 509 13.29 10.39 15.66
C ASN A 509 12.94 9.73 14.31
N VAL A 510 12.30 8.55 14.32
CA VAL A 510 11.77 7.86 13.13
C VAL A 510 10.28 7.53 13.32
N ASN A 511 9.64 6.93 12.31
CA ASN A 511 8.19 6.72 12.31
C ASN A 511 7.70 5.77 13.42
N GLU A 512 6.51 6.10 13.91
CA GLU A 512 5.66 5.27 14.77
C GLU A 512 4.28 5.16 14.12
N PHE A 513 3.64 4.00 14.28
CA PHE A 513 2.43 3.67 13.53
C PHE A 513 1.34 3.11 14.42
N THR A 514 0.09 3.43 14.05
CA THR A 514 -1.12 2.69 14.42
C THR A 514 -1.25 2.41 15.92
N PRO A 515 -1.19 3.44 16.79
CA PRO A 515 -1.39 3.28 18.22
C PRO A 515 -2.79 2.76 18.57
N GLN A 516 -2.88 2.01 19.66
CA GLN A 516 -4.11 1.45 20.21
C GLN A 516 -4.06 1.44 21.74
N MET A 517 -5.18 1.77 22.39
CA MET A 517 -5.29 1.67 23.84
C MET A 517 -5.45 0.22 24.29
N LEU A 518 -4.62 -0.24 25.23
CA LEU A 518 -4.74 -1.53 25.90
C LEU A 518 -5.66 -1.42 27.13
N PRO A 519 -6.38 -2.48 27.52
CA PRO A 519 -7.24 -2.49 28.70
C PRO A 519 -6.51 -2.15 30.02
N ASP A 520 -5.21 -2.41 30.08
CA ASP A 520 -4.38 -2.09 31.24
C ASP A 520 -3.94 -0.61 31.32
N GLY A 521 -4.38 0.21 30.38
CA GLY A 521 -4.13 1.65 30.35
C GLY A 521 -2.87 2.07 29.57
N ARG A 522 -2.10 1.11 29.04
CA ARG A 522 -0.95 1.41 28.17
C ARG A 522 -1.39 1.62 26.72
N ILE A 523 -0.62 2.38 25.97
CA ILE A 523 -0.76 2.55 24.52
C ILE A 523 0.15 1.51 23.85
N LEU A 524 -0.39 0.60 23.05
CA LEU A 524 0.33 -0.28 22.13
C LEU A 524 0.59 0.48 20.83
N TYR A 525 1.76 0.34 20.23
CA TYR A 525 2.08 0.98 18.95
C TYR A 525 3.24 0.26 18.26
N THR A 526 3.40 0.53 16.96
CA THR A 526 4.57 0.06 16.21
C THR A 526 5.63 1.15 16.20
N ARG A 527 6.87 0.78 16.52
CA ARG A 527 8.02 1.67 16.49
C ARG A 527 9.06 1.16 15.51
N TRP A 528 9.52 2.05 14.64
CA TRP A 528 10.70 1.80 13.81
C TRP A 528 11.98 1.99 14.65
N GLU A 529 12.94 1.07 14.51
CA GLU A 529 14.21 1.09 15.24
C GLU A 529 15.41 1.10 14.29
N TYR A 530 16.30 2.09 14.46
CA TYR A 530 17.50 2.28 13.64
C TYR A 530 18.80 2.13 14.42
N LEU A 531 18.80 2.11 15.76
CA LEU A 531 20.04 2.25 16.53
C LEU A 531 21.05 1.15 16.22
N ASP A 532 22.03 1.52 15.39
CA ASP A 532 23.05 0.65 14.80
C ASP A 532 22.43 -0.63 14.18
N LYS A 533 21.19 -0.58 13.68
CA LYS A 533 20.46 -1.66 13.00
C LYS A 533 20.16 -1.25 11.55
N SER A 534 19.81 -2.24 10.74
CA SER A 534 19.40 -1.98 9.36
C SER A 534 18.18 -1.07 9.30
N ALA A 535 18.24 -0.05 8.45
CA ALA A 535 17.14 0.86 8.21
C ALA A 535 15.85 0.22 7.68
N ILE A 536 15.83 -1.05 7.28
CA ILE A 536 14.67 -1.65 6.59
C ILE A 536 13.82 -2.51 7.54
N PHE A 537 14.44 -3.36 8.36
CA PHE A 537 13.82 -4.62 8.80
C PHE A 537 13.17 -4.64 10.19
N VAL A 538 13.28 -3.57 11.00
CA VAL A 538 12.84 -3.63 12.41
C VAL A 538 11.78 -2.58 12.71
N GLN A 539 10.53 -2.95 12.48
CA GLN A 539 9.35 -2.15 12.82
C GLN A 539 8.45 -2.98 13.75
N SER A 540 8.71 -2.81 15.04
CA SER A 540 8.36 -3.76 16.09
C SER A 540 7.28 -3.21 17.03
N LEU A 541 6.68 -4.08 17.84
CA LEU A 541 5.59 -3.70 18.76
C LEU A 541 6.15 -3.20 20.09
N TRP A 542 5.64 -2.07 20.55
CA TRP A 542 6.02 -1.38 21.78
C TRP A 542 4.78 -0.94 22.55
N SER A 543 4.96 -0.64 23.83
CA SER A 543 3.94 0.01 24.65
C SER A 543 4.51 1.17 25.45
N ILE A 544 3.68 2.17 25.74
CA ILE A 544 4.03 3.34 26.56
C ILE A 544 2.84 3.74 27.42
N ASN A 545 3.06 4.44 28.54
CA ASN A 545 1.97 5.03 29.31
C ASN A 545 1.41 6.29 28.61
N PRO A 546 0.15 6.69 28.88
CA PRO A 546 -0.46 7.91 28.31
C PRO A 546 0.17 9.23 28.74
N ASP A 547 1.16 9.21 29.64
CA ASP A 547 1.98 10.36 30.04
C ASP A 547 3.38 10.33 29.40
N GLY A 548 3.67 9.31 28.58
CA GLY A 548 4.94 9.12 27.89
C GLY A 548 6.02 8.44 28.73
N THR A 549 5.70 7.98 29.95
CA THR A 549 6.61 7.18 30.78
C THR A 549 6.59 5.70 30.37
N ARG A 550 7.59 4.93 30.82
CA ARG A 550 7.66 3.46 30.67
C ARG A 550 7.50 2.93 29.24
N ALA A 551 8.11 3.60 28.26
CA ALA A 551 8.22 3.06 26.92
C ALA A 551 8.97 1.71 26.93
N GLN A 552 8.36 0.65 26.40
CA GLN A 552 8.91 -0.71 26.47
C GLN A 552 8.53 -1.57 25.26
N GLN A 553 9.46 -2.44 24.86
CA GLN A 553 9.22 -3.43 23.81
C GLN A 553 8.17 -4.45 24.26
N ILE A 554 7.28 -4.81 23.32
CA ILE A 554 6.36 -5.95 23.41
C ILE A 554 6.90 -7.13 22.60
N PHE A 555 7.17 -6.96 21.30
CA PHE A 555 7.56 -8.06 20.43
C PHE A 555 8.28 -7.61 19.14
N GLY A 556 9.29 -8.37 18.69
CA GLY A 556 9.87 -8.28 17.34
C GLY A 556 11.07 -7.35 17.14
N ASN A 557 11.63 -6.71 18.17
CA ASN A 557 12.72 -5.73 18.00
C ASN A 557 14.05 -6.33 17.47
N ASN A 558 14.20 -7.66 17.49
CA ASN A 558 15.35 -8.37 16.91
C ASN A 558 14.95 -9.38 15.82
N LEU A 559 13.71 -9.31 15.32
CA LEU A 559 13.26 -10.11 14.19
C LEU A 559 13.42 -9.28 12.90
N ILE A 560 13.79 -9.94 11.80
CA ILE A 560 13.81 -9.32 10.45
C ILE A 560 12.66 -9.82 9.56
N HIS A 561 12.00 -10.90 9.99
CA HIS A 561 10.83 -11.49 9.35
C HIS A 561 9.76 -11.76 10.44
N PRO A 562 8.58 -11.14 10.35
CA PRO A 562 8.21 -10.09 9.38
C PRO A 562 9.01 -8.79 9.58
N VAL A 563 9.07 -7.95 8.54
CA VAL A 563 9.75 -6.64 8.57
C VAL A 563 8.99 -5.68 9.48
N SER A 564 7.66 -5.66 9.32
CA SER A 564 6.77 -4.76 10.04
C SER A 564 5.63 -5.52 10.68
N LEU A 565 5.33 -5.17 11.93
CA LEU A 565 4.12 -5.58 12.63
C LEU A 565 3.25 -4.33 12.76
N LEU A 566 2.15 -4.24 12.02
CA LEU A 566 1.32 -3.05 11.89
C LEU A 566 -0.10 -3.31 12.42
N GLN A 567 -0.79 -2.23 12.81
CA GLN A 567 -2.21 -2.25 13.20
C GLN A 567 -2.53 -3.30 14.29
N ALA A 568 -1.58 -3.52 15.21
CA ALA A 568 -1.72 -4.55 16.22
C ALA A 568 -2.81 -4.20 17.24
N ARG A 569 -3.66 -5.16 17.57
CA ARG A 569 -4.70 -5.05 18.61
C ARG A 569 -4.65 -6.26 19.53
N LEU A 570 -4.96 -6.04 20.82
CA LEU A 570 -5.13 -7.14 21.78
C LEU A 570 -6.35 -7.98 21.40
N ILE A 571 -6.20 -9.30 21.46
CA ILE A 571 -7.33 -10.24 21.36
C ILE A 571 -7.99 -10.31 22.75
N PRO A 572 -9.28 -9.93 22.89
CA PRO A 572 -9.98 -9.87 24.17
C PRO A 572 -9.84 -11.14 25.00
N GLU A 573 -9.82 -11.01 26.34
CA GLU A 573 -9.63 -12.12 27.30
C GLU A 573 -8.33 -12.93 27.17
N THR A 574 -7.41 -12.54 26.27
CA THR A 574 -6.12 -13.20 26.07
C THR A 574 -4.93 -12.26 26.34
N LYS A 575 -3.71 -12.79 26.14
CA LYS A 575 -2.47 -12.00 26.08
C LYS A 575 -1.88 -11.92 24.66
N LYS A 576 -2.62 -12.43 23.67
CA LYS A 576 -2.21 -12.49 22.27
C LYS A 576 -2.64 -11.23 21.53
N LEU A 577 -1.97 -10.91 20.44
CA LEU A 577 -2.27 -9.76 19.59
C LEU A 577 -2.64 -10.25 18.19
N ALA A 578 -3.63 -9.64 17.54
CA ALA A 578 -3.81 -9.75 16.10
C ALA A 578 -3.08 -8.57 15.43
N CYS A 579 -2.35 -8.80 14.35
CA CYS A 579 -1.67 -7.74 13.62
C CYS A 579 -1.52 -8.07 12.13
N ILE A 580 -1.13 -7.07 11.35
CA ILE A 580 -0.73 -7.23 9.96
C ILE A 580 0.78 -7.32 9.88
N MET A 581 1.27 -8.36 9.22
CA MET A 581 2.68 -8.45 8.85
C MET A 581 2.88 -7.69 7.53
N GLY A 582 3.63 -6.59 7.56
CA GLY A 582 3.85 -5.72 6.39
C GLY A 582 5.26 -5.82 5.81
N ALA A 583 5.39 -5.45 4.53
CA ALA A 583 6.69 -5.17 3.92
C ALA A 583 7.17 -3.77 4.30
N HIS A 584 8.46 -3.50 4.05
CA HIS A 584 9.00 -2.14 4.15
C HIS A 584 8.46 -1.23 3.02
N ASN A 585 8.30 -1.80 1.82
CA ASN A 585 7.83 -1.11 0.63
C ASN A 585 6.35 -1.42 0.41
N GLY A 586 5.57 -0.48 -0.12
CA GLY A 586 4.15 -0.64 -0.39
C GLY A 586 3.22 -0.17 0.74
N ASP A 587 1.95 -0.53 0.61
CA ASP A 587 0.86 -0.14 1.51
C ASP A 587 0.90 -0.91 2.85
N SER A 588 0.17 -0.43 3.86
CA SER A 588 0.02 -1.07 5.17
C SER A 588 -0.91 -2.29 5.12
N VAL A 589 -0.62 -3.21 4.19
CA VAL A 589 -1.37 -4.45 3.92
C VAL A 589 -0.45 -5.66 3.99
N GLY A 590 -1.00 -6.83 4.27
CA GLY A 590 -0.22 -8.08 4.22
C GLY A 590 -0.90 -9.23 4.94
N PRO A 591 -0.14 -10.28 5.31
CA PRO A 591 -0.69 -11.39 6.06
C PRO A 591 -1.26 -10.97 7.44
N LEU A 592 -2.42 -11.53 7.79
CA LEU A 592 -2.97 -11.50 9.15
C LEU A 592 -2.22 -12.51 10.03
N ALA A 593 -1.74 -12.05 11.18
CA ALA A 593 -1.04 -12.91 12.14
C ALA A 593 -1.57 -12.73 13.56
N VAL A 594 -1.46 -13.81 14.34
CA VAL A 594 -1.60 -13.80 15.80
C VAL A 594 -0.22 -13.88 16.43
N ILE A 595 0.07 -12.94 17.32
CA ILE A 595 1.32 -12.84 18.06
C ILE A 595 1.09 -13.29 19.50
N ASP A 596 1.91 -14.21 19.99
CA ASP A 596 1.98 -14.63 21.38
C ASP A 596 3.31 -14.17 22.02
N PRO A 597 3.34 -13.01 22.69
CA PRO A 597 4.54 -12.52 23.33
C PRO A 597 5.04 -13.39 24.50
N SER A 598 4.21 -14.32 25.01
CA SER A 598 4.59 -15.17 26.14
C SER A 598 5.67 -16.18 25.77
N LEU A 599 5.79 -16.54 24.48
CA LEU A 599 6.82 -17.42 23.94
C LEU A 599 8.19 -16.74 23.78
N GLY A 600 8.26 -15.43 24.07
CA GLY A 600 9.47 -14.63 24.07
C GLY A 600 9.37 -13.43 23.12
N ALA A 601 9.87 -12.28 23.56
CA ALA A 601 9.71 -11.00 22.84
C ALA A 601 10.40 -10.93 21.47
N ASN A 602 11.21 -11.93 21.10
CA ASN A 602 11.86 -12.05 19.79
C ASN A 602 11.87 -13.51 19.30
N ASN A 603 10.89 -14.31 19.71
CA ASN A 603 10.78 -15.70 19.28
C ASN A 603 9.83 -15.81 18.09
N ILE A 604 10.32 -16.31 16.94
CA ILE A 604 9.51 -16.46 15.73
C ILE A 604 8.36 -17.47 15.90
N ASP A 605 8.51 -18.44 16.80
CA ASP A 605 7.43 -19.39 17.15
C ASP A 605 6.25 -18.70 17.85
N GLY A 606 6.45 -17.46 18.32
CA GLY A 606 5.41 -16.56 18.80
C GLY A 606 4.52 -16.00 17.70
N ILE A 607 4.73 -16.33 16.43
CA ILE A 607 3.95 -15.83 15.29
C ILE A 607 3.16 -16.97 14.64
N LEU A 608 1.84 -16.85 14.65
CA LEU A 608 0.93 -17.66 13.84
C LEU A 608 0.43 -16.83 12.65
N ASP A 609 0.93 -17.14 11.45
CA ASP A 609 0.40 -16.59 10.21
C ASP A 609 -0.91 -17.30 9.81
N LEU A 610 -2.02 -16.57 9.83
CA LEU A 610 -3.36 -17.09 9.48
C LEU A 610 -3.66 -17.02 7.98
N THR A 611 -2.86 -16.26 7.23
CA THR A 611 -3.00 -16.12 5.78
C THR A 611 -1.66 -16.38 5.11
N PRO A 612 -1.10 -17.60 5.28
CA PRO A 612 0.22 -17.89 4.76
C PRO A 612 0.28 -17.62 3.27
N LYS A 613 1.37 -16.96 2.84
CA LYS A 613 1.69 -16.63 1.44
C LYS A 613 0.81 -15.55 0.79
N CYS A 614 -0.02 -14.86 1.58
CA CYS A 614 -0.46 -13.53 1.19
C CYS A 614 0.78 -12.68 0.90
N ASP A 615 0.80 -11.97 -0.22
CA ASP A 615 1.94 -11.09 -0.51
C ASP A 615 1.95 -9.93 0.50
N TYR A 616 3.13 -9.49 0.91
CA TYR A 616 3.28 -8.33 1.79
C TYR A 616 2.92 -7.01 1.10
N HIS A 617 2.52 -7.06 -0.18
CA HIS A 617 2.03 -5.93 -0.98
C HIS A 617 0.56 -6.05 -1.41
N SER A 618 -0.12 -7.16 -1.06
CA SER A 618 -1.55 -7.34 -1.31
C SER A 618 -2.14 -8.29 -0.26
N GLY A 619 -3.19 -7.90 0.45
CA GLY A 619 -3.69 -8.75 1.52
C GLY A 619 -4.69 -8.12 2.46
N CYS A 620 -4.54 -8.48 3.73
CA CYS A 620 -5.40 -8.02 4.81
C CYS A 620 -4.90 -6.67 5.35
N CYS A 621 -5.82 -5.87 5.88
CA CYS A 621 -5.52 -4.72 6.70
C CYS A 621 -6.57 -4.49 7.79
N ALA A 622 -6.24 -3.62 8.75
CA ALA A 622 -7.09 -3.15 9.83
C ALA A 622 -7.79 -4.26 10.63
N PRO A 623 -7.04 -5.20 11.25
CA PRO A 623 -7.63 -6.25 12.06
C PRO A 623 -8.28 -5.65 13.31
N TYR A 624 -9.51 -6.07 13.61
CA TYR A 624 -10.25 -5.75 14.83
C TYR A 624 -10.76 -7.05 15.47
N PRO A 625 -10.06 -7.60 16.47
CA PRO A 625 -10.56 -8.73 17.25
C PRO A 625 -11.85 -8.36 18.00
N ILE A 626 -12.94 -9.08 17.74
CA ILE A 626 -14.22 -8.92 18.43
C ILE A 626 -14.17 -9.64 19.78
N ASP A 627 -13.61 -10.85 19.76
CA ASP A 627 -13.40 -11.79 20.86
C ASP A 627 -12.17 -12.68 20.54
N ASP A 628 -12.02 -13.81 21.23
CA ASP A 628 -10.93 -14.77 21.01
C ASP A 628 -11.15 -15.71 19.81
N GLN A 629 -12.30 -15.63 19.14
CA GLN A 629 -12.64 -16.47 17.99
C GLN A 629 -12.64 -15.68 16.67
N TRP A 630 -13.16 -14.46 16.66
CA TRP A 630 -13.43 -13.69 15.46
C TRP A 630 -12.72 -12.33 15.44
N CYS A 631 -12.19 -12.00 14.26
CA CYS A 631 -11.57 -10.71 13.96
C CYS A 631 -12.17 -10.13 12.69
N LEU A 632 -12.57 -8.86 12.72
CA LEU A 632 -12.92 -8.12 11.51
C LEU A 632 -11.64 -7.76 10.78
N VAL A 633 -11.62 -7.96 9.47
CA VAL A 633 -10.45 -7.72 8.64
C VAL A 633 -10.90 -7.17 7.31
N SER A 634 -10.23 -6.13 6.82
CA SER A 634 -10.44 -5.65 5.47
C SER A 634 -9.53 -6.40 4.51
N TYR A 635 -10.10 -6.94 3.44
CA TYR A 635 -9.39 -7.80 2.51
C TYR A 635 -9.90 -7.66 1.08
N GLY A 636 -8.97 -7.73 0.14
CA GLY A 636 -9.24 -7.98 -1.28
C GLY A 636 -7.95 -8.42 -1.99
N PRO A 637 -8.01 -9.32 -2.98
CA PRO A 637 -6.83 -9.66 -3.78
C PRO A 637 -6.31 -8.44 -4.56
N GLN A 638 -7.21 -7.51 -4.88
CA GLN A 638 -6.96 -6.16 -5.39
C GLN A 638 -8.05 -5.23 -4.84
N GLU A 639 -7.82 -3.93 -4.86
CA GLU A 639 -8.85 -2.91 -4.60
C GLU A 639 -10.04 -3.10 -5.57
N PRO A 640 -11.30 -2.96 -5.12
CA PRO A 640 -11.75 -2.59 -3.77
C PRO A 640 -11.73 -3.73 -2.75
N PHE A 641 -11.42 -3.41 -1.49
CA PHE A 641 -11.46 -4.35 -0.36
C PHE A 641 -12.86 -4.43 0.26
N GLY A 642 -13.23 -5.61 0.76
CA GLY A 642 -14.42 -5.83 1.59
C GLY A 642 -14.08 -6.05 3.05
N ILE A 643 -15.09 -5.99 3.91
CA ILE A 643 -15.02 -6.31 5.34
C ILE A 643 -15.35 -7.79 5.53
N TYR A 644 -14.46 -8.53 6.18
CA TYR A 644 -14.63 -9.95 6.47
C TYR A 644 -14.58 -10.19 7.99
N ALA A 645 -15.38 -11.13 8.47
CA ALA A 645 -15.13 -11.79 9.74
C ALA A 645 -14.20 -12.97 9.50
N PHE A 646 -13.11 -13.04 10.27
CA PHE A 646 -12.01 -13.99 10.11
C PHE A 646 -11.80 -14.74 11.42
N GLN A 647 -11.75 -16.08 11.38
CA GLN A 647 -11.50 -16.89 12.55
C GLN A 647 -10.02 -16.83 12.95
N ILE A 648 -9.72 -16.47 14.20
CA ILE A 648 -8.35 -16.19 14.67
C ILE A 648 -7.78 -17.22 15.66
N ASP A 649 -8.59 -18.16 16.16
CA ASP A 649 -8.14 -19.31 16.96
C ASP A 649 -8.63 -20.62 16.32
N PRO A 650 -8.14 -20.98 15.11
CA PRO A 650 -8.54 -22.21 14.43
C PRO A 650 -7.96 -23.45 15.14
N PRO A 651 -8.62 -24.62 15.05
CA PRO A 651 -8.11 -25.87 15.65
C PRO A 651 -6.73 -26.29 15.11
N GLU A 652 -5.90 -26.89 15.97
CA GLU A 652 -4.52 -27.30 15.62
C GLU A 652 -4.43 -28.26 14.43
N GLU A 653 -5.44 -29.13 14.26
CA GLU A 653 -5.53 -30.04 13.12
C GLU A 653 -5.67 -29.28 11.79
N GLU A 654 -6.43 -28.17 11.79
CA GLU A 654 -6.59 -27.30 10.63
C GLU A 654 -5.31 -26.52 10.36
N ILE A 655 -4.68 -25.95 11.40
CA ILE A 655 -3.39 -25.26 11.29
C ILE A 655 -2.37 -26.19 10.62
N SER A 656 -2.26 -27.43 11.10
CA SER A 656 -1.34 -28.44 10.57
C SER A 656 -1.66 -28.82 9.13
N ALA A 657 -2.93 -29.07 8.80
CA ALA A 657 -3.35 -29.45 7.46
C ALA A 657 -3.09 -28.33 6.43
N ARG A 658 -3.47 -27.09 6.76
CA ARG A 658 -3.28 -25.94 5.87
C ARG A 658 -1.81 -25.60 5.66
N ARG A 659 -0.97 -25.70 6.69
CA ARG A 659 0.49 -25.54 6.55
C ARG A 659 1.09 -26.60 5.62
N ALA A 660 0.58 -27.83 5.62
CA ALA A 660 1.04 -28.88 4.71
C ALA A 660 0.63 -28.64 3.24
N GLU A 661 -0.47 -27.91 3.00
CA GLU A 661 -0.96 -27.53 1.67
C GLU A 661 -0.17 -26.36 1.03
N VAL A 662 0.81 -25.78 1.73
CA VAL A 662 1.63 -24.65 1.27
C VAL A 662 2.73 -25.16 0.30
N PRO A 663 2.65 -24.94 -1.03
CA PRO A 663 3.78 -25.25 -1.91
C PRO A 663 5.03 -24.39 -1.61
N PRO A 664 6.25 -24.84 -1.92
CA PRO A 664 7.49 -24.18 -1.48
C PRO A 664 7.76 -22.77 -2.07
N GLN A 665 7.02 -22.33 -3.09
CA GLN A 665 7.30 -21.09 -3.82
C GLN A 665 6.07 -20.18 -3.85
N ALA A 666 6.31 -18.87 -3.74
CA ALA A 666 5.30 -17.84 -3.94
C ALA A 666 5.08 -17.62 -5.46
N PRO A 667 3.86 -17.83 -5.99
CA PRO A 667 3.54 -17.46 -7.37
C PRO A 667 3.82 -15.99 -7.69
N GLN A 668 4.24 -15.77 -8.94
CA GLN A 668 4.65 -14.47 -9.46
C GLN A 668 3.51 -13.71 -10.19
N HIS A 669 2.30 -14.28 -10.26
CA HIS A 669 1.23 -13.76 -11.14
C HIS A 669 -0.12 -13.53 -10.41
N PRO A 670 -0.85 -12.42 -10.70
CA PRO A 670 -2.09 -12.08 -9.99
C PRO A 670 -3.24 -13.10 -10.02
N ARG A 671 -3.31 -13.99 -11.02
CA ARG A 671 -4.36 -15.04 -11.08
C ARG A 671 -4.13 -16.13 -10.03
N ASP A 672 -2.89 -16.31 -9.62
CA ASP A 672 -2.49 -17.25 -8.58
C ASP A 672 -2.76 -16.69 -7.16
N LEU A 673 -2.94 -15.37 -7.01
CA LEU A 673 -3.24 -14.73 -5.71
C LEU A 673 -4.59 -15.18 -5.13
N SER A 674 -5.57 -15.48 -5.99
CA SER A 674 -6.87 -16.05 -5.58
C SER A 674 -6.78 -17.44 -4.96
N GLN A 675 -5.67 -18.17 -5.18
CA GLN A 675 -5.41 -19.45 -4.52
C GLN A 675 -4.95 -19.27 -3.07
N TYR A 676 -4.34 -18.14 -2.70
CA TYR A 676 -3.84 -17.90 -1.35
C TYR A 676 -4.94 -17.68 -0.33
N PHE A 677 -6.05 -17.05 -0.74
CA PHE A 677 -7.22 -17.04 0.14
C PHE A 677 -7.66 -18.50 0.37
N ARG A 678 -7.58 -19.44 -0.58
CA ARG A 678 -7.94 -20.85 -0.30
C ARG A 678 -7.07 -21.55 0.75
N THR A 679 -5.80 -21.14 0.91
CA THR A 679 -4.86 -21.73 1.89
C THR A 679 -4.84 -21.02 3.24
N ALA A 680 -5.67 -19.99 3.43
CA ALA A 680 -5.79 -19.36 4.73
C ALA A 680 -6.29 -20.36 5.78
N ILE A 681 -5.89 -20.13 7.02
CA ILE A 681 -6.21 -20.94 8.17
C ILE A 681 -7.39 -20.28 8.90
N GLY A 682 -8.46 -21.02 9.13
CA GLY A 682 -9.68 -20.53 9.76
C GLY A 682 -10.78 -20.14 8.77
N GLN A 683 -12.02 -20.18 9.26
CA GLN A 683 -13.21 -19.74 8.54
C GLN A 683 -13.20 -18.23 8.27
N ARG A 684 -13.76 -17.83 7.13
CA ARG A 684 -13.92 -16.41 6.78
C ARG A 684 -15.25 -16.17 6.10
N VAL A 685 -15.88 -15.06 6.44
CA VAL A 685 -17.19 -14.69 5.92
C VAL A 685 -17.16 -13.22 5.51
N LEU A 686 -17.58 -12.93 4.28
CA LEU A 686 -17.73 -11.56 3.80
C LEU A 686 -18.95 -10.93 4.49
N LEU A 687 -18.76 -9.77 5.13
CA LEU A 687 -19.85 -9.02 5.75
C LEU A 687 -20.41 -7.98 4.77
N TYR A 688 -19.53 -7.18 4.17
CA TYR A 688 -19.91 -6.10 3.26
C TYR A 688 -18.76 -5.73 2.31
N ARG A 689 -19.11 -5.31 1.10
CA ARG A 689 -18.18 -4.77 0.10
C ARG A 689 -18.88 -3.69 -0.72
N ASP A 690 -18.11 -2.74 -1.20
CA ASP A 690 -18.55 -1.72 -2.16
C ASP A 690 -17.86 -1.98 -3.50
N ASP A 691 -18.53 -1.65 -4.60
CA ASP A 691 -17.99 -1.92 -5.95
C ASP A 691 -17.01 -0.84 -6.42
N VAL A 692 -16.96 0.32 -5.75
CA VAL A 692 -16.11 1.46 -6.12
C VAL A 692 -14.98 1.65 -5.11
N TYR A 693 -15.30 1.62 -3.82
CA TYR A 693 -14.37 1.95 -2.75
C TYR A 693 -13.96 0.73 -1.92
N SER A 694 -12.75 0.77 -1.37
CA SER A 694 -12.37 -0.20 -0.33
C SER A 694 -13.08 0.14 0.98
N CYS A 695 -13.71 -0.86 1.57
CA CYS A 695 -14.31 -0.79 2.91
C CYS A 695 -13.26 -1.20 3.95
N VAL A 696 -12.70 -0.22 4.65
CA VAL A 696 -11.57 -0.39 5.57
C VAL A 696 -11.88 0.04 7.00
N GLU A 697 -11.10 -0.46 7.95
CA GLU A 697 -11.08 0.00 9.35
C GLU A 697 -12.42 -0.20 10.09
N ALA A 698 -13.05 -1.35 9.83
CA ALA A 698 -14.30 -1.74 10.46
C ALA A 698 -14.16 -1.85 11.99
N THR A 699 -14.98 -1.10 12.72
CA THR A 699 -14.97 -1.00 14.18
C THR A 699 -16.39 -1.14 14.74
N PRO A 700 -16.65 -2.06 15.70
CA PRO A 700 -17.93 -2.16 16.39
C PRO A 700 -18.35 -0.87 17.09
N ILE A 701 -19.60 -0.43 16.87
CA ILE A 701 -20.21 0.66 17.63
C ILE A 701 -20.94 0.06 18.83
N ARG A 702 -20.28 0.06 19.98
CA ARG A 702 -20.85 -0.35 21.27
C ARG A 702 -20.06 0.27 22.41
N ALA A 703 -20.71 0.41 23.57
CA ALA A 703 -20.00 0.71 24.80
C ALA A 703 -18.98 -0.39 25.12
N ARG A 704 -17.79 0.01 25.57
CA ARG A 704 -16.69 -0.86 25.98
C ARG A 704 -16.18 -0.45 27.36
N GLU A 705 -15.58 -1.38 28.08
CA GLU A 705 -15.00 -1.09 29.40
C GLU A 705 -13.95 0.00 29.29
N LEU A 706 -14.00 0.96 30.21
CA LEU A 706 -13.01 2.03 30.28
C LEU A 706 -11.67 1.45 30.77
N PRO A 707 -10.58 1.56 30.00
CA PRO A 707 -9.26 1.11 30.43
C PRO A 707 -8.82 1.81 31.73
N LYS A 708 -7.93 1.17 32.48
CA LYS A 708 -7.39 1.75 33.71
C LYS A 708 -6.65 3.06 33.41
N CYS A 709 -6.98 4.14 34.12
CA CYS A 709 -6.14 5.33 34.11
C CYS A 709 -4.81 5.02 34.80
N VAL A 710 -3.71 5.05 34.04
CA VAL A 710 -2.37 5.00 34.63
C VAL A 710 -2.11 6.36 35.28
N ALA A 711 -1.89 6.37 36.60
CA ALA A 711 -1.54 7.59 37.30
C ALA A 711 -0.18 8.11 36.81
N SER A 712 -0.14 9.38 36.42
CA SER A 712 1.12 10.05 36.14
C SER A 712 1.94 10.20 37.41
N PRO A 713 3.27 10.08 37.35
CA PRO A 713 4.12 10.45 38.48
C PRO A 713 3.93 11.95 38.78
N ASP A 714 3.97 12.30 40.07
CA ASP A 714 3.99 13.71 40.49
C ASP A 714 5.27 14.36 39.96
N VAL A 715 5.16 15.09 38.84
CA VAL A 715 6.25 15.89 38.29
C VAL A 715 6.27 17.23 39.02
N PRO A 716 7.39 17.61 39.69
CA PRO A 716 7.50 18.94 40.29
C PRO A 716 7.27 20.03 39.23
N THR A 717 6.44 21.02 39.55
CA THR A 717 6.16 22.16 38.65
C THR A 717 7.00 23.38 39.04
N GLY A 718 7.35 24.24 38.09
CA GLY A 718 8.12 25.48 38.35
C GLY A 718 9.65 25.30 38.33
N GLU A 719 10.37 26.15 39.07
CA GLU A 719 11.85 26.15 39.13
C GLU A 719 12.46 24.85 39.73
N GLU A 720 11.63 24.03 40.41
CA GLU A 720 12.00 22.73 40.97
C GLU A 720 11.89 21.56 39.95
N ALA A 721 11.34 21.80 38.76
CA ALA A 721 11.18 20.77 37.73
C ALA A 721 12.57 20.28 37.24
N THR A 722 12.97 19.09 37.67
CA THR A 722 14.19 18.46 37.18
C THR A 722 14.02 18.14 35.70
N GLN A 723 14.83 18.73 34.82
CA GLN A 723 14.91 18.38 33.38
C GLN A 723 15.60 17.02 33.15
N GLN A 724 15.40 16.07 34.07
CA GLN A 724 16.09 14.80 34.18
C GLN A 724 15.13 13.70 34.64
N GLY A 725 15.41 12.48 34.22
CA GLY A 725 14.89 11.25 34.83
C GLY A 725 15.97 10.54 35.64
N THR A 726 15.58 9.61 36.50
CA THR A 726 16.49 8.81 37.33
C THR A 726 16.39 7.33 36.97
N LEU A 727 17.56 6.69 36.82
CA LEU A 727 17.69 5.29 36.47
C LEU A 727 18.38 4.49 37.57
N LEU A 728 17.84 3.31 37.85
CA LEU A 728 18.49 2.27 38.64
C LEU A 728 18.71 1.02 37.77
N LEU A 729 19.97 0.69 37.52
CA LEU A 729 20.39 -0.60 36.98
C LEU A 729 20.77 -1.51 38.15
N VAL A 730 20.04 -2.61 38.34
CA VAL A 730 20.25 -3.52 39.47
C VAL A 730 21.56 -4.30 39.33
N ASP A 731 21.82 -4.86 38.15
CA ASP A 731 23.02 -5.66 37.90
C ASP A 731 23.35 -5.71 36.40
N VAL A 732 24.34 -4.93 35.97
CA VAL A 732 24.77 -4.84 34.56
C VAL A 732 25.12 -6.20 33.94
N TYR A 733 25.54 -7.19 34.73
CA TYR A 733 25.92 -8.52 34.25
C TYR A 733 24.74 -9.40 33.86
N ARG A 734 23.51 -9.01 34.16
CA ARG A 734 22.31 -9.70 33.68
C ARG A 734 22.06 -9.30 32.22
N GLY A 735 22.18 -10.25 31.30
CA GLY A 735 21.98 -10.03 29.86
C GLY A 735 23.27 -9.86 29.04
N LEU A 736 24.43 -9.62 29.68
CA LEU A 736 25.74 -9.51 29.01
C LEU A 736 26.48 -10.86 28.86
N GLY A 737 25.78 -11.99 28.92
CA GLY A 737 26.38 -13.34 28.86
C GLY A 737 27.09 -13.80 30.13
N GLU A 738 27.22 -15.12 30.32
CA GLU A 738 27.70 -15.73 31.58
C GLU A 738 29.22 -15.67 31.77
N ASN A 739 29.98 -15.44 30.69
CA ASN A 739 31.44 -15.51 30.68
C ASN A 739 32.14 -14.20 31.07
N LEU A 740 31.40 -13.11 31.28
CA LEU A 740 31.99 -11.82 31.62
C LEU A 740 32.33 -11.75 33.12
N ARG A 741 33.61 -11.52 33.44
CA ARG A 741 34.09 -11.42 34.82
C ARG A 741 33.43 -10.24 35.55
N ARG A 742 32.76 -10.48 36.68
CA ARG A 742 32.26 -9.39 37.55
C ARG A 742 33.37 -8.41 37.95
N GLY A 743 33.05 -7.12 37.90
CA GLY A 743 33.98 -6.01 38.07
C GLY A 743 34.71 -5.56 36.80
N SER A 744 34.57 -6.27 35.66
CA SER A 744 35.07 -5.82 34.36
C SER A 744 34.39 -4.55 33.83
N VAL A 745 33.12 -4.33 34.15
CA VAL A 745 32.35 -3.15 33.76
C VAL A 745 32.55 -2.11 34.85
N ARG A 746 33.12 -0.95 34.49
CA ARG A 746 33.43 0.14 35.42
C ARG A 746 32.54 1.35 35.23
N TYR A 747 32.07 1.58 34.01
CA TYR A 747 31.28 2.75 33.68
C TYR A 747 30.15 2.40 32.71
N LEU A 748 29.10 3.21 32.73
CA LEU A 748 28.15 3.31 31.63
C LEU A 748 28.40 4.63 30.89
N ARG A 749 28.58 4.58 29.57
CA ARG A 749 28.51 5.76 28.70
C ARG A 749 27.06 6.05 28.37
N ILE A 750 26.64 7.30 28.51
CA ILE A 750 25.30 7.77 28.15
C ILE A 750 25.40 8.51 26.82
N VAL A 751 24.67 8.01 25.82
CA VAL A 751 24.69 8.53 24.45
C VAL A 751 23.27 8.81 24.00
N GLU A 752 23.03 9.97 23.40
CA GLU A 752 21.78 10.28 22.69
C GLU A 752 21.94 9.98 21.20
N GLU A 753 20.92 9.34 20.65
CA GLU A 753 20.74 9.23 19.21
C GLU A 753 20.14 10.53 18.69
N MET A 754 20.88 11.27 17.87
CA MET A 754 20.37 12.56 17.41
C MET A 754 19.39 12.38 16.25
N GLY A 755 18.25 13.07 16.33
CA GLY A 755 17.44 13.38 15.16
C GLY A 755 18.02 14.54 14.34
N HIS A 756 17.30 14.93 13.31
CA HIS A 756 17.56 16.13 12.52
C HIS A 756 17.36 17.42 13.37
N ARG A 757 18.43 17.92 14.00
CA ARG A 757 18.46 19.19 14.77
C ARG A 757 19.43 20.21 14.14
N ASP A 758 19.13 21.50 14.23
CA ASP A 758 20.01 22.60 13.80
C ASP A 758 21.17 22.74 14.78
N GLY A 759 22.18 23.51 14.34
CA GLY A 759 23.26 24.00 15.20
C GLY A 759 22.83 24.83 16.41
N ALA A 760 21.54 25.18 16.58
CA ALA A 760 21.01 25.83 17.79
C ALA A 760 20.28 24.85 18.74
N GLY A 761 20.26 23.55 18.43
CA GLY A 761 19.61 22.51 19.25
C GLY A 761 18.08 22.44 19.08
N GLN A 762 17.51 23.22 18.17
CA GLN A 762 16.12 23.13 17.73
C GLN A 762 16.00 22.15 16.55
N ARG A 763 14.78 21.69 16.25
CA ARG A 763 14.53 20.75 15.13
C ARG A 763 14.34 21.59 13.85
N ASP A 764 15.30 21.54 12.93
CA ASP A 764 15.71 22.58 11.95
C ASP A 764 14.88 22.72 10.66
N TYR A 765 13.61 22.38 10.63
CA TYR A 765 12.94 22.28 9.33
C TYR A 765 11.52 22.80 9.35
N GLU A 766 11.38 24.11 9.57
CA GLU A 766 10.08 24.81 9.65
C GLU A 766 9.43 25.15 8.30
N GLY A 767 9.85 24.60 7.14
CA GLY A 767 9.18 25.08 5.92
C GLY A 767 9.33 24.38 4.57
N ALA A 768 9.84 23.15 4.45
CA ALA A 768 10.11 22.65 3.09
C ALA A 768 9.96 21.16 2.80
N PHE A 769 9.43 20.29 3.66
CA PHE A 769 9.40 18.86 3.29
C PHE A 769 8.24 18.44 2.37
N ASP A 770 7.06 19.06 2.45
CA ASP A 770 5.89 18.58 1.68
C ASP A 770 5.66 19.29 0.33
N HIS A 771 6.50 20.26 -0.04
CA HIS A 771 6.34 20.94 -1.32
C HIS A 771 7.11 20.23 -2.44
N ALA A 772 6.46 20.11 -3.60
CA ALA A 772 7.02 19.58 -4.83
C ALA A 772 8.34 20.25 -5.27
N GLU A 773 8.68 21.43 -4.74
CA GLU A 773 9.94 22.12 -4.98
C GLU A 773 11.13 21.48 -4.22
N PHE A 774 10.91 20.93 -3.02
CA PHE A 774 11.94 20.22 -2.26
C PHE A 774 12.23 18.82 -2.81
N GLN A 775 11.18 18.11 -3.23
CA GLN A 775 11.34 16.85 -3.95
C GLN A 775 12.10 17.03 -5.28
N ARG A 776 11.89 18.17 -5.98
CA ARG A 776 12.58 18.48 -7.25
C ARG A 776 14.03 18.93 -7.09
N THR A 777 14.39 19.60 -6.00
CA THR A 777 15.72 20.26 -5.88
C THR A 777 16.78 19.42 -5.17
N ARG A 778 16.43 18.40 -4.38
CA ARG A 778 17.41 17.61 -3.59
C ARG A 778 17.36 16.08 -3.73
N ALA A 779 16.55 15.54 -4.65
CA ALA A 779 16.50 14.10 -4.97
C ALA A 779 17.86 13.48 -5.35
N ALA A 780 18.84 14.29 -5.77
CA ALA A 780 20.10 13.80 -6.32
C ALA A 780 21.06 13.18 -5.28
N ASN A 781 20.92 13.42 -3.96
CA ASN A 781 21.94 12.99 -2.97
C ASN A 781 21.40 12.67 -1.55
N PHE A 782 20.29 11.96 -1.38
CA PHE A 782 19.78 11.62 -0.02
C PHE A 782 20.81 10.86 0.86
N MET A 783 21.70 10.09 0.24
CA MET A 783 22.81 9.38 0.90
C MET A 783 23.90 10.29 1.46
N SER A 784 23.96 11.54 1.01
CA SER A 784 24.82 12.56 1.60
C SER A 784 24.32 13.02 2.98
N LEU A 785 23.09 12.66 3.37
CA LEU A 785 22.46 13.08 4.62
C LEU A 785 22.56 12.05 5.75
N TYR A 786 23.40 11.03 5.62
CA TYR A 786 23.72 10.15 6.75
C TYR A 786 24.84 10.73 7.60
N ALA A 787 24.96 10.23 8.83
CA ALA A 787 26.09 10.55 9.68
C ALA A 787 27.40 9.90 9.22
N SER A 788 27.34 8.88 8.35
CA SER A 788 28.51 8.29 7.68
C SER A 788 28.21 8.00 6.19
N PRO A 789 29.22 8.04 5.30
CA PRO A 789 29.01 7.86 3.86
C PRO A 789 28.46 6.47 3.54
N TRP A 790 27.41 6.40 2.73
CA TRP A 790 26.89 5.16 2.19
C TRP A 790 27.28 4.94 0.74
N GLU A 791 27.66 3.72 0.42
CA GLU A 791 27.76 3.20 -0.95
C GLU A 791 27.13 1.82 -1.02
N SER A 792 26.38 1.56 -2.09
CA SER A 792 25.82 0.23 -2.34
C SER A 792 26.94 -0.82 -2.41
N GLY A 793 26.77 -1.93 -1.68
CA GLY A 793 27.74 -3.03 -1.64
C GLY A 793 29.02 -2.77 -0.84
N LYS A 794 29.09 -1.70 -0.05
CA LYS A 794 30.20 -1.42 0.87
C LYS A 794 29.72 -1.39 2.33
N PRO A 795 30.56 -1.80 3.30
CA PRO A 795 30.21 -1.67 4.71
C PRO A 795 29.91 -0.21 5.08
N ALA A 796 28.82 0.01 5.81
CA ALA A 796 28.37 1.31 6.24
C ALA A 796 28.22 1.35 7.76
N PRO A 797 28.97 2.20 8.49
CA PRO A 797 28.98 2.19 9.96
C PRO A 797 27.67 2.67 10.59
N SER A 798 27.43 3.97 10.70
CA SER A 798 26.21 4.51 11.31
C SER A 798 25.45 5.40 10.33
N LEU A 799 24.13 5.24 10.31
CA LEU A 799 23.24 6.21 9.68
C LEU A 799 23.03 7.44 10.58
N GLN A 800 23.43 7.36 11.86
CA GLN A 800 23.00 8.29 12.90
C GLN A 800 24.11 9.15 13.50
N ALA A 801 23.81 10.42 13.73
CA ALA A 801 24.67 11.30 14.51
C ALA A 801 24.50 10.97 16.00
N LYS A 802 25.57 11.09 16.77
CA LYS A 802 25.60 10.70 18.19
C LYS A 802 26.00 11.89 19.06
N TYR A 803 25.33 12.03 20.20
CA TYR A 803 25.65 13.03 21.22
C TYR A 803 26.12 12.32 22.49
N VAL A 804 27.29 12.70 23.01
CA VAL A 804 27.87 12.05 24.20
C VAL A 804 27.69 12.94 25.42
N TYR A 805 26.91 12.47 26.40
CA TYR A 805 26.75 13.17 27.68
C TYR A 805 27.93 12.92 28.62
N GLY A 806 28.49 11.71 28.60
CA GLY A 806 29.60 11.33 29.46
C GLY A 806 29.41 9.95 30.08
N THR A 807 29.97 9.75 31.27
CA THR A 807 29.98 8.47 31.96
C THR A 807 29.46 8.54 33.38
N VAL A 808 28.91 7.42 33.87
CA VAL A 808 28.52 7.21 35.27
C VAL A 808 29.17 5.93 35.79
N PRO A 809 29.50 5.86 37.09
CA PRO A 809 30.17 4.69 37.67
C PRO A 809 29.22 3.49 37.80
N VAL A 810 29.78 2.30 37.63
CA VAL A 810 29.16 1.01 37.98
C VAL A 810 29.84 0.47 39.23
N GLU A 811 29.04 0.10 40.22
CA GLU A 811 29.53 -0.43 41.49
C GLU A 811 30.11 -1.85 41.33
N SER A 812 30.86 -2.31 42.33
CA SER A 812 31.49 -3.64 42.29
C SER A 812 30.51 -4.81 42.20
N ASP A 813 29.26 -4.60 42.64
CA ASP A 813 28.17 -5.57 42.53
C ASP A 813 27.44 -5.52 41.17
N GLY A 814 27.88 -4.64 40.25
CA GLY A 814 27.30 -4.42 38.93
C GLY A 814 26.14 -3.41 38.91
N SER A 815 25.77 -2.82 40.05
CA SER A 815 24.67 -1.86 40.10
C SER A 815 25.08 -0.44 39.68
N ALA A 816 24.14 0.34 39.17
CA ALA A 816 24.35 1.76 38.86
C ALA A 816 23.07 2.57 39.15
N HIS A 817 23.22 3.78 39.70
CA HIS A 817 22.12 4.68 40.04
C HIS A 817 22.50 6.10 39.63
N PHE A 818 21.77 6.69 38.68
CA PHE A 818 22.21 7.93 38.02
C PHE A 818 21.06 8.70 37.35
N ASN A 819 21.30 10.00 37.10
CA ASN A 819 20.38 10.85 36.36
C ASN A 819 20.71 10.90 34.87
N VAL A 820 19.68 11.08 34.05
CA VAL A 820 19.76 11.24 32.60
C VAL A 820 18.89 12.40 32.14
N PRO A 821 19.21 13.05 31.01
CA PRO A 821 18.35 14.06 30.41
C PRO A 821 16.95 13.52 30.10
N ALA A 822 15.92 14.29 30.44
CA ALA A 822 14.53 13.95 30.10
C ALA A 822 14.23 14.22 28.62
N ASP A 823 13.26 13.49 28.07
CA ASP A 823 12.75 13.63 26.69
C ASP A 823 13.83 13.50 25.60
N ARG A 824 14.87 12.71 25.88
CA ARG A 824 15.95 12.38 24.95
C ARG A 824 15.99 10.87 24.64
N PRO A 825 16.18 10.47 23.37
CA PRO A 825 16.40 9.07 23.00
C PRO A 825 17.82 8.65 23.37
N ILE A 826 17.98 8.07 24.56
CA ILE A 826 19.27 7.70 25.15
C ILE A 826 19.49 6.19 25.14
N TYR A 827 20.73 5.79 24.92
CA TYR A 827 21.19 4.42 25.05
C TYR A 827 22.49 4.36 25.84
N PHE A 828 22.86 3.16 26.28
CA PHE A 828 23.99 2.93 27.16
C PHE A 828 25.04 2.03 26.53
N GLN A 829 26.30 2.28 26.87
CA GLN A 829 27.42 1.38 26.59
C GLN A 829 28.08 0.98 27.90
N ALA A 830 28.17 -0.32 28.16
CA ALA A 830 28.96 -0.87 29.26
C ALA A 830 30.44 -0.75 28.89
N LEU A 831 31.23 -0.11 29.75
CA LEU A 831 32.64 0.18 29.50
C LEU A 831 33.56 -0.53 30.50
N ASP A 832 34.76 -0.89 30.04
CA ASP A 832 35.85 -1.38 30.88
C ASP A 832 36.55 -0.25 31.66
N GLU A 833 37.60 -0.59 32.42
CA GLU A 833 38.41 0.37 33.18
C GLU A 833 39.17 1.40 32.31
N ASN A 834 39.36 1.08 31.04
CA ASN A 834 40.02 1.92 30.04
C ASN A 834 39.02 2.69 29.16
N TYR A 835 37.74 2.69 29.54
CA TYR A 835 36.63 3.32 28.81
C TYR A 835 36.36 2.74 27.42
N ASN A 836 36.80 1.52 27.12
CA ASN A 836 36.44 0.84 25.88
C ASN A 836 35.08 0.16 26.06
N GLU A 837 34.26 0.19 25.01
CA GLU A 837 33.00 -0.54 24.99
C GLU A 837 33.23 -2.05 25.13
N ILE A 838 32.52 -2.63 26.11
CA ILE A 838 32.29 -4.07 26.22
C ILE A 838 31.05 -4.45 25.42
N GLN A 839 29.94 -3.73 25.59
CA GLN A 839 28.71 -3.95 24.84
C GLN A 839 27.84 -2.69 24.88
N ARG A 840 27.02 -2.49 23.85
CA ARG A 840 26.02 -1.42 23.77
C ARG A 840 24.60 -1.94 23.70
N MET A 841 23.68 -1.10 24.17
CA MET A 841 22.27 -1.20 23.84
C MET A 841 22.06 -0.86 22.35
N ARG A 842 21.40 -1.74 21.58
CA ARG A 842 21.00 -1.51 20.16
C ARG A 842 19.50 -1.23 20.04
N SER A 843 19.06 -0.35 20.91
CA SER A 843 17.80 0.37 20.94
C SER A 843 18.00 1.54 21.90
N TYR A 844 17.03 2.43 22.05
CA TYR A 844 17.11 3.52 23.02
C TYR A 844 15.84 3.58 23.87
N ILE A 845 15.97 4.19 25.04
CA ILE A 845 14.87 4.58 25.92
C ILE A 845 14.78 6.11 25.97
N HIS A 846 13.67 6.63 26.46
CA HIS A 846 13.56 8.00 26.95
C HIS A 846 12.86 7.98 28.30
N LEU A 847 13.13 8.99 29.12
CA LEU A 847 12.45 9.20 30.39
C LEU A 847 11.77 10.57 30.36
N LYS A 848 10.58 10.68 30.96
CA LYS A 848 9.97 11.98 31.26
C LYS A 848 10.67 12.65 32.44
N ALA A 849 10.52 13.96 32.53
CA ALA A 849 11.02 14.74 33.65
C ALA A 849 10.48 14.18 34.97
N GLY A 850 11.35 13.90 35.94
CA GLY A 850 11.00 13.30 37.23
C GLY A 850 10.69 11.80 37.21
N GLU A 851 10.68 11.15 36.03
CA GLU A 851 10.45 9.71 35.92
C GLU A 851 11.57 8.93 36.62
N ARG A 852 11.19 7.87 37.33
CA ARG A 852 12.11 6.90 37.92
C ARG A 852 11.91 5.55 37.25
N LEU A 853 12.95 5.04 36.61
CA LEU A 853 12.92 3.75 35.92
C LEU A 853 13.98 2.81 36.51
N SER A 854 13.65 1.52 36.63
CA SER A 854 14.59 0.49 37.06
C SER A 854 14.69 -0.62 36.00
N CYS A 855 15.92 -1.03 35.69
CA CYS A 855 16.23 -2.18 34.85
C CYS A 855 16.91 -3.26 35.70
N ILE A 856 16.64 -4.53 35.44
CA ILE A 856 17.31 -5.62 36.15
C ILE A 856 18.73 -5.78 35.61
N GLY A 857 18.89 -5.67 34.29
CA GLY A 857 20.14 -5.91 33.58
C GLY A 857 20.31 -5.06 32.32
N CYS A 858 21.32 -5.41 31.54
CA CYS A 858 21.57 -4.85 30.23
C CYS A 858 21.12 -5.90 29.19
N HIS A 859 19.86 -5.80 28.73
CA HIS A 859 19.18 -6.75 27.83
C HIS A 859 18.78 -8.11 28.45
N GLU A 860 18.39 -8.12 29.73
CA GLU A 860 17.78 -9.28 30.38
C GLU A 860 16.46 -9.71 29.72
N HIS A 861 16.09 -10.98 29.90
CA HIS A 861 14.75 -11.43 29.54
C HIS A 861 13.71 -10.81 30.48
N ARG A 862 12.68 -10.19 29.94
CA ARG A 862 11.69 -9.41 30.73
C ARG A 862 10.78 -10.26 31.61
N GLN A 863 10.75 -11.58 31.42
CA GLN A 863 10.07 -12.51 32.33
C GLN A 863 10.97 -12.97 33.48
N THR A 864 12.22 -12.50 33.54
CA THR A 864 13.14 -12.83 34.63
C THR A 864 12.86 -11.91 35.83
N SER A 865 12.72 -12.50 37.00
CA SER A 865 12.65 -11.73 38.24
C SER A 865 14.02 -11.15 38.60
N PRO A 866 14.10 -10.00 39.31
CA PRO A 866 15.36 -9.54 39.87
C PRO A 866 16.00 -10.67 40.69
N PRO A 867 17.33 -10.83 40.64
CA PRO A 867 17.99 -11.90 41.38
C PRO A 867 17.68 -11.77 42.87
N LEU A 868 17.33 -12.89 43.51
CA LEU A 868 17.29 -13.00 44.97
C LEU A 868 18.71 -12.76 45.49
N ARG A 869 19.00 -11.51 45.87
CA ARG A 869 20.21 -11.19 46.63
C ARG A 869 19.91 -11.55 48.08
N ASN A 870 20.72 -12.43 48.67
CA ASN A 870 20.69 -12.68 50.10
C ASN A 870 20.91 -11.32 50.81
N ASP A 871 19.84 -10.77 51.38
CA ASP A 871 19.74 -9.68 52.36
C ASP A 871 20.30 -8.27 52.03
N HIS A 872 20.82 -7.99 50.83
CA HIS A 872 21.46 -6.68 50.54
C HIS A 872 20.90 -5.97 49.29
N LEU A 873 20.43 -4.73 49.48
CA LEU A 873 20.05 -3.80 48.40
C LEU A 873 21.24 -3.52 47.46
N PRO A 874 21.00 -3.17 46.18
CA PRO A 874 22.07 -2.73 45.27
C PRO A 874 22.93 -1.63 45.89
N ILE A 875 24.26 -1.75 45.80
CA ILE A 875 25.21 -0.78 46.39
C ILE A 875 24.87 0.64 45.91
N ALA A 876 24.56 0.80 44.63
CA ALA A 876 24.27 2.09 44.03
C ALA A 876 23.00 2.76 44.60
N LEU A 877 22.04 1.97 45.11
CA LEU A 877 20.81 2.49 45.73
C LEU A 877 21.06 3.06 47.13
N GLY A 878 22.18 2.70 47.78
CA GLY A 878 22.57 3.24 49.08
C GLY A 878 23.08 4.68 49.05
N ARG A 879 23.11 5.33 47.87
CA ARG A 879 23.57 6.70 47.67
C ARG A 879 22.69 7.45 46.67
N GLU A 880 22.82 8.77 46.68
CA GLU A 880 22.18 9.66 45.70
C GLU A 880 22.56 9.28 44.25
N PRO A 881 21.68 9.55 43.26
CA PRO A 881 21.98 9.31 41.86
C PRO A 881 23.28 10.01 41.44
N SER A 882 24.17 9.29 40.76
CA SER A 882 25.37 9.87 40.17
C SER A 882 25.02 10.94 39.14
N ARG A 883 25.76 12.05 39.19
CA ARG A 883 25.83 13.01 38.09
C ARG A 883 26.70 12.45 36.97
N ILE A 884 26.39 12.83 35.73
CA ILE A 884 27.16 12.44 34.56
C ILE A 884 28.51 13.16 34.57
N GLU A 885 29.60 12.41 34.49
CA GLU A 885 30.96 12.96 34.34
C GLU A 885 31.23 13.28 32.86
N PRO A 886 31.53 14.53 32.48
CA PRO A 886 31.82 14.91 31.11
C PRO A 886 32.99 14.12 30.48
N PRO A 887 32.93 13.82 29.18
CA PRO A 887 34.07 13.22 28.48
C PRO A 887 35.20 14.26 28.31
N PRO A 888 36.45 13.84 28.08
CA PRO A 888 37.60 14.75 28.00
C PRO A 888 37.56 15.70 26.80
N PHE A 889 36.71 15.41 25.82
CA PHE A 889 36.48 16.23 24.62
C PHE A 889 35.24 17.13 24.73
N GLY A 890 34.63 17.22 25.92
CA GLY A 890 33.44 18.03 26.17
C GLY A 890 32.12 17.33 25.81
N VAL A 891 31.05 17.76 26.46
CA VAL A 891 29.68 17.25 26.22
C VAL A 891 29.16 17.81 24.90
N GLY A 892 28.70 16.95 23.99
CA GLY A 892 28.26 17.41 22.69
C GLY A 892 28.08 16.35 21.61
N PRO A 893 27.66 16.79 20.41
CA PRO A 893 27.72 15.98 19.20
C PRO A 893 29.14 15.51 18.88
N PHE A 894 29.28 14.29 18.36
CA PHE A 894 30.60 13.74 18.03
C PHE A 894 30.95 13.97 16.55
N ALA A 895 32.01 14.74 16.27
CA ALA A 895 32.48 15.03 14.91
C ALA A 895 33.87 14.43 14.64
N TYR A 896 34.00 13.52 13.67
CA TYR A 896 35.28 12.88 13.35
C TYR A 896 36.36 13.90 12.94
N GLN A 897 36.00 14.86 12.09
CA GLN A 897 36.96 15.85 11.59
C GLN A 897 37.49 16.79 12.69
N LYS A 898 36.66 17.11 13.70
CA LYS A 898 37.07 18.01 14.79
C LYS A 898 37.84 17.27 15.89
N LEU A 899 37.51 16.01 16.14
CA LEU A 899 38.02 15.26 17.29
C LEU A 899 39.07 14.22 16.92
N VAL A 900 38.89 13.48 15.82
CA VAL A 900 39.73 12.33 15.46
C VAL A 900 40.82 12.70 14.46
N GLN A 901 40.48 13.43 13.40
CA GLN A 901 41.47 13.79 12.36
C GLN A 901 42.71 14.53 12.91
N PRO A 902 42.58 15.48 13.85
CA PRO A 902 43.76 16.18 14.40
C PRO A 902 44.73 15.25 15.14
N ILE A 903 44.24 14.12 15.66
CA ILE A 903 45.08 13.10 16.30
C ILE A 903 45.97 12.45 15.24
N PHE A 904 45.42 12.08 14.09
CA PHE A 904 46.20 11.48 13.00
C PHE A 904 47.16 12.48 12.37
N ASP A 905 46.74 13.73 12.18
CA ASP A 905 47.58 14.78 11.61
C ASP A 905 48.84 14.99 12.46
N ARG A 906 48.69 15.04 13.78
CA ARG A 906 49.80 15.21 14.73
C ARG A 906 50.71 13.98 14.84
N ASN A 907 50.14 12.77 14.91
CA ASN A 907 50.87 11.59 15.39
C ASN A 907 51.13 10.53 14.31
N CYS A 908 50.43 10.56 13.16
CA CYS A 908 50.42 9.44 12.22
C CYS A 908 50.76 9.83 10.77
N THR A 909 50.43 11.04 10.33
CA THR A 909 50.56 11.43 8.90
C THR A 909 52.01 11.57 8.41
N SER A 910 53.00 11.61 9.29
CA SER A 910 54.42 11.58 8.91
C SER A 910 54.80 10.28 8.17
N CYS A 911 54.16 9.16 8.56
CA CYS A 911 54.36 7.82 7.98
C CYS A 911 53.15 7.30 7.19
N HIS A 912 51.95 7.85 7.44
CA HIS A 912 50.69 7.47 6.82
C HIS A 912 49.98 8.65 6.13
N GLY A 913 50.74 9.60 5.59
CA GLY A 913 50.21 10.78 4.89
C GLY A 913 49.87 10.50 3.43
N ALA A 914 49.31 11.49 2.73
CA ALA A 914 48.93 11.37 1.32
C ALA A 914 50.11 11.00 0.40
N GLU A 915 51.29 11.58 0.67
CA GLU A 915 52.51 11.34 -0.11
C GLU A 915 53.27 10.08 0.36
N LYS A 916 52.94 9.56 1.55
CA LYS A 916 53.60 8.41 2.18
C LYS A 916 52.55 7.50 2.85
N PRO A 917 51.74 6.74 2.09
CA PRO A 917 50.72 5.86 2.67
C PRO A 917 51.32 4.49 3.03
N ALA A 918 52.22 4.44 4.02
CA ALA A 918 52.89 3.19 4.39
C ALA A 918 51.87 2.08 4.70
N GLY A 919 52.14 0.86 4.21
CA GLY A 919 51.25 -0.29 4.42
C GLY A 919 49.89 -0.20 3.72
N ASP A 920 49.74 0.68 2.72
CA ASP A 920 48.46 1.00 2.08
C ASP A 920 47.44 1.60 3.07
N VAL A 921 47.95 2.48 3.95
CA VAL A 921 47.16 3.19 4.96
C VAL A 921 47.44 4.68 4.82
N ASN A 922 46.43 5.41 4.33
CA ASN A 922 46.44 6.86 4.20
C ASN A 922 45.49 7.48 5.24
N LEU A 923 46.07 8.11 6.26
CA LEU A 923 45.37 8.79 7.35
C LEU A 923 45.32 10.32 7.18
N SER A 924 45.59 10.83 5.98
CA SER A 924 45.49 12.26 5.71
C SER A 924 44.04 12.77 5.79
N GLY A 925 43.88 14.00 6.30
CA GLY A 925 42.60 14.72 6.32
C GLY A 925 42.18 15.29 4.96
N ARG A 926 42.88 14.94 3.87
CA ARG A 926 42.50 15.37 2.52
C ARG A 926 41.12 14.85 2.19
N MET A 927 40.24 15.72 1.71
CA MET A 927 38.91 15.31 1.25
C MET A 927 39.00 14.62 -0.11
N ASP A 928 38.22 13.56 -0.29
CA ASP A 928 38.00 12.95 -1.59
C ASP A 928 36.95 13.72 -2.42
N GLY A 929 36.63 13.22 -3.62
CA GLY A 929 35.65 13.85 -4.51
C GLY A 929 34.22 13.94 -3.97
N ARG A 930 33.96 13.42 -2.76
CA ARG A 930 32.65 13.42 -2.09
C ARG A 930 32.66 14.26 -0.81
N GLY A 931 33.76 14.93 -0.51
CA GLY A 931 33.91 15.71 0.72
C GLY A 931 34.17 14.86 1.96
N VAL A 932 34.61 13.60 1.80
CA VAL A 932 34.92 12.70 2.92
C VAL A 932 36.44 12.67 3.14
N PRO A 933 36.94 12.75 4.39
CA PRO A 933 38.37 12.58 4.66
C PRO A 933 38.86 11.20 4.20
N VAL A 934 39.97 11.17 3.47
CA VAL A 934 40.59 9.91 3.00
C VAL A 934 40.89 8.97 4.17
N SER A 935 41.35 9.53 5.30
CA SER A 935 41.55 8.79 6.56
C SER A 935 40.33 7.97 6.99
N PHE A 936 39.14 8.57 6.98
CA PHE A 936 37.91 7.91 7.39
C PHE A 936 37.63 6.69 6.49
N THR A 937 37.71 6.89 5.17
CA THR A 937 37.48 5.80 4.21
C THR A 937 38.50 4.68 4.33
N THR A 938 39.77 5.01 4.60
CA THR A 938 40.84 4.03 4.81
C THR A 938 40.61 3.17 6.06
N LEU A 939 40.03 3.75 7.10
CA LEU A 939 39.76 3.04 8.36
C LEU A 939 38.57 2.09 8.23
N VAL A 940 37.48 2.52 7.61
CA VAL A 940 36.19 1.78 7.59
C VAL A 940 36.01 0.87 6.38
N ARG A 941 36.90 0.91 5.38
CA ARG A 941 36.78 0.10 4.15
C ARG A 941 37.89 -0.95 4.02
N PRO A 942 37.63 -2.04 3.28
CA PRO A 942 38.69 -2.90 2.78
C PRO A 942 39.70 -2.09 1.97
N ARG A 943 40.98 -2.40 2.15
CA ARG A 943 42.09 -1.75 1.43
C ARG A 943 42.20 -2.28 -0.01
N THR A 944 43.16 -1.78 -0.78
CA THR A 944 43.33 -2.17 -2.21
C THR A 944 43.53 -3.67 -2.40
N ASN A 945 43.98 -4.38 -1.37
CA ASN A 945 43.95 -5.83 -1.29
C ASN A 945 42.67 -6.30 -0.52
N PRO A 946 41.77 -7.08 -1.15
CA PRO A 946 40.56 -7.60 -0.50
C PRO A 946 40.83 -8.52 0.70
N ASP A 947 42.04 -9.10 0.82
CA ASP A 947 42.46 -9.89 1.99
C ASP A 947 42.80 -9.02 3.22
N ARG A 948 42.75 -7.68 3.09
CA ARG A 948 43.01 -6.73 4.17
C ARG A 948 41.71 -6.07 4.63
N PRO A 949 41.07 -6.57 5.68
CA PRO A 949 39.83 -6.01 6.20
C PRO A 949 40.02 -4.57 6.72
N PRO A 950 38.91 -3.85 6.97
CA PRO A 950 38.91 -2.55 7.66
C PRO A 950 39.77 -2.57 8.93
N LEU A 951 40.36 -1.42 9.26
CA LEU A 951 41.20 -1.27 10.45
C LEU A 951 40.36 -1.12 11.73
N VAL A 952 39.13 -0.65 11.59
CA VAL A 952 38.17 -0.56 12.69
C VAL A 952 37.05 -1.58 12.49
N HIS A 953 36.56 -2.14 13.59
CA HIS A 953 35.47 -3.11 13.61
C HIS A 953 34.23 -2.49 14.22
N PHE A 954 33.13 -2.52 13.47
CA PHE A 954 31.90 -1.80 13.76
C PHE A 954 30.69 -2.61 13.27
N PHE A 955 29.49 -2.26 13.72
CA PHE A 955 28.25 -2.82 13.22
C PHE A 955 27.97 -2.26 11.83
N ASP A 956 28.14 -3.09 10.80
CA ASP A 956 27.65 -2.76 9.46
C ASP A 956 26.11 -2.70 9.48
N ASN A 957 25.52 -1.77 8.74
CA ASN A 957 24.06 -1.61 8.63
C ASN A 957 23.34 -2.88 8.10
N TRP A 958 24.08 -3.82 7.50
CA TRP A 958 23.57 -5.13 7.06
C TRP A 958 23.92 -6.29 8.01
N TRP A 959 24.56 -6.02 9.14
CA TRP A 959 24.95 -7.06 10.08
C TRP A 959 23.72 -7.75 10.68
N GLY A 960 23.67 -9.08 10.54
CA GLY A 960 22.56 -9.92 10.99
C GLY A 960 21.39 -10.03 10.00
N VAL A 961 21.43 -9.38 8.83
CA VAL A 961 20.29 -9.36 7.88
C VAL A 961 20.20 -10.66 7.05
N SER A 962 20.15 -11.81 7.70
CA SER A 962 19.96 -13.13 7.06
C SER A 962 18.98 -14.04 7.80
N SER A 963 18.69 -13.79 9.08
CA SER A 963 17.69 -14.57 9.84
C SER A 963 17.07 -13.82 11.02
N THR A 964 17.86 -13.12 11.83
CA THR A 964 17.46 -12.28 12.98
C THR A 964 18.50 -11.18 13.19
N VAL A 965 18.22 -10.13 13.96
CA VAL A 965 19.27 -9.20 14.41
C VAL A 965 19.82 -9.70 15.75
N PRO A 966 20.90 -10.52 15.80
CA PRO A 966 21.34 -11.11 17.05
C PRO A 966 21.85 -10.06 18.02
N ILE A 967 21.78 -10.39 19.31
CA ILE A 967 22.51 -9.63 20.32
C ILE A 967 23.98 -9.97 20.14
N ALA A 968 24.84 -8.96 19.98
CA ALA A 968 26.28 -9.19 19.83
C ALA A 968 26.90 -9.64 21.15
N GLU A 969 27.84 -10.58 21.09
CA GLU A 969 28.59 -11.02 22.26
C GLU A 969 29.52 -9.90 22.79
N PRO A 970 29.73 -9.81 24.11
CA PRO A 970 30.61 -8.80 24.70
C PRO A 970 32.02 -8.78 24.08
N GLY A 971 32.53 -7.60 23.77
CA GLY A 971 33.89 -7.35 23.26
C GLY A 971 34.10 -7.74 21.79
N THR A 972 33.05 -8.20 21.09
CA THR A 972 33.15 -8.60 19.67
C THR A 972 33.07 -7.44 18.69
N PHE A 973 32.71 -6.24 19.14
CA PHE A 973 32.62 -5.01 18.34
C PHE A 973 33.35 -3.84 19.01
N GLY A 974 33.48 -2.73 18.29
CA GLY A 974 34.01 -1.49 18.82
C GLY A 974 35.54 -1.48 18.95
N ALA A 975 36.05 -0.68 19.87
CA ALA A 975 37.48 -0.49 20.07
C ALA A 975 38.23 -1.79 20.40
N LEU A 976 37.64 -2.67 21.23
CA LEU A 976 38.27 -3.93 21.66
C LEU A 976 38.52 -4.90 20.50
N ALA A 977 37.61 -4.94 19.52
CA ALA A 977 37.72 -5.78 18.33
C ALA A 977 38.51 -5.13 17.18
N SER A 978 38.87 -3.85 17.32
CA SER A 978 39.49 -3.08 16.24
C SER A 978 41.00 -3.30 16.17
N ARG A 979 41.48 -3.76 15.01
CA ARG A 979 42.92 -3.93 14.73
C ARG A 979 43.70 -2.63 14.90
N LEU A 980 43.10 -1.47 14.59
CA LEU A 980 43.71 -0.17 14.81
C LEU A 980 44.17 0.00 16.27
N ILE A 981 43.31 -0.32 17.23
CA ILE A 981 43.61 -0.17 18.66
C ILE A 981 44.66 -1.20 19.09
N GLN A 982 44.56 -2.44 18.62
CA GLN A 982 45.57 -3.47 18.89
C GLN A 982 46.97 -3.06 18.43
N VAL A 983 47.08 -2.41 17.27
CA VAL A 983 48.34 -1.92 16.72
C VAL A 983 48.85 -0.69 17.46
N ILE A 984 47.96 0.22 17.87
CA ILE A 984 48.34 1.39 18.68
C ILE A 984 48.89 0.95 20.04
N ASP A 985 48.23 -0.02 20.69
CA ASP A 985 48.60 -0.46 22.03
C ASP A 985 49.85 -1.38 22.02
N ASN A 986 50.01 -2.23 21.00
CA ASN A 986 51.10 -3.23 20.96
C ASN A 986 52.24 -2.89 19.97
N GLY A 987 52.04 -1.92 19.07
CA GLY A 987 52.97 -1.58 17.99
C GLY A 987 52.76 -2.39 16.69
N HIS A 988 53.48 -2.01 15.63
CA HIS A 988 53.48 -2.71 14.34
C HIS A 988 54.51 -3.85 14.34
N GLU A 989 54.08 -5.09 14.11
CA GLU A 989 54.99 -6.24 13.94
C GLU A 989 56.00 -5.97 12.82
N GLY A 990 57.30 -6.09 13.13
CA GLY A 990 58.39 -6.01 12.15
C GLY A 990 58.88 -4.60 11.76
N THR A 991 58.32 -3.52 12.33
CA THR A 991 58.81 -2.14 12.07
C THR A 991 59.69 -1.67 13.23
N ALA A 992 60.99 -1.53 13.00
CA ALA A 992 61.92 -0.98 13.98
C ALA A 992 61.75 0.55 14.05
N ILE A 993 60.89 1.02 14.96
CA ILE A 993 60.83 2.42 15.38
C ILE A 993 61.67 2.59 16.65
N SER A 994 62.43 3.68 16.73
CA SER A 994 63.21 4.00 17.94
C SER A 994 62.28 4.31 19.13
N ASP A 995 62.78 4.15 20.36
CA ASP A 995 62.02 4.52 21.56
C ASP A 995 61.67 6.02 21.56
N SER A 996 62.51 6.87 20.97
CA SER A 996 62.22 8.28 20.76
C SER A 996 61.08 8.53 19.78
N GLU A 997 61.02 7.79 18.67
CA GLU A 997 59.91 7.89 17.71
C GLU A 997 58.61 7.34 18.32
N ARG A 998 58.69 6.23 19.06
CA ARG A 998 57.56 5.65 19.80
C ARG A 998 57.00 6.63 20.82
N ALA A 999 57.87 7.32 21.57
CA ALA A 999 57.45 8.35 22.52
C ALA A 999 56.83 9.59 21.84
N GLN A 1000 57.31 9.95 20.65
CA GLN A 1000 56.79 11.09 19.88
C GLN A 1000 55.40 10.85 19.28
N ILE A 1001 55.07 9.60 18.91
CA ILE A 1001 53.78 9.24 18.29
C ILE A 1001 52.79 8.60 19.28
N ALA A 1002 53.17 8.48 20.56
CA ALA A 1002 52.31 7.91 21.59
C ALA A 1002 51.07 8.80 21.83
N LEU A 1003 49.89 8.20 21.80
CA LEU A 1003 48.66 8.92 22.09
C LEU A 1003 48.58 9.29 23.57
N THR A 1004 48.15 10.51 23.85
CA THR A 1004 47.78 10.89 25.21
C THR A 1004 46.57 10.05 25.66
N PRO A 1005 46.33 9.87 26.97
CA PRO A 1005 45.12 9.18 27.45
C PRO A 1005 43.82 9.79 26.90
N SER A 1006 43.80 11.12 26.72
CA SER A 1006 42.67 11.83 26.11
C SER A 1006 42.51 11.52 24.62
N ASP A 1007 43.60 11.58 23.84
CA ASP A 1007 43.56 11.24 22.40
C ASP A 1007 43.11 9.78 22.20
N ARG A 1008 43.63 8.84 23.02
CA ARG A 1008 43.20 7.44 22.98
C ARG A 1008 41.70 7.32 23.28
N ARG A 1009 41.20 8.00 24.31
CA ARG A 1009 39.77 7.99 24.69
C ARG A 1009 38.87 8.60 23.61
N ILE A 1010 39.30 9.65 22.91
CA ILE A 1010 38.58 10.20 21.76
C ILE A 1010 38.49 9.15 20.64
N LEU A 1011 39.61 8.54 20.28
CA LEU A 1011 39.67 7.57 19.19
C LEU A 1011 38.84 6.32 19.49
N THR A 1012 38.94 5.74 20.68
CA THR A 1012 38.13 4.58 21.06
C THR A 1012 36.65 4.92 21.15
N THR A 1013 36.29 6.10 21.69
CA THR A 1013 34.89 6.54 21.72
C THR A 1013 34.33 6.68 20.30
N TRP A 1014 35.09 7.22 19.33
CA TRP A 1014 34.62 7.30 17.95
C TRP A 1014 34.26 5.92 17.36
N ILE A 1015 35.13 4.92 17.57
CA ILE A 1015 34.90 3.55 17.12
C ILE A 1015 33.68 2.96 17.83
N ASP A 1016 33.63 3.10 19.15
CA ASP A 1016 32.52 2.64 19.99
C ASP A 1016 31.20 3.36 19.66
N LEU A 1017 31.19 4.54 19.06
CA LEU A 1017 29.98 5.20 18.59
C LEU A 1017 29.47 4.68 17.24
N ASN A 1018 30.07 3.59 16.73
CA ASN A 1018 29.86 3.06 15.39
C ASN A 1018 30.37 3.98 14.27
N CYS A 1019 31.48 4.67 14.52
CA CYS A 1019 32.20 5.50 13.55
C CYS A 1019 31.34 6.58 12.86
N PRO A 1020 30.66 7.49 13.59
CA PRO A 1020 30.00 8.64 12.97
C PRO A 1020 31.05 9.56 12.33
N LEU A 1021 30.81 10.02 11.11
CA LEU A 1021 31.64 11.02 10.44
C LEU A 1021 31.18 12.44 10.81
N TRP A 1022 29.87 12.69 10.70
CA TRP A 1022 29.26 14.00 10.90
C TRP A 1022 28.61 14.14 12.27
N ASP A 1023 28.69 15.33 12.83
CA ASP A 1023 28.03 15.72 14.08
C ASP A 1023 26.56 16.07 13.91
N ASN A 1024 26.08 16.29 12.68
CA ASN A 1024 24.68 16.57 12.39
C ASN A 1024 24.32 16.18 10.96
N TYR A 1025 23.07 16.48 10.60
CA TYR A 1025 22.51 16.16 9.30
C TYR A 1025 22.25 17.38 8.39
N CYS A 1026 22.84 18.54 8.71
CA CYS A 1026 22.71 19.77 7.92
C CYS A 1026 23.82 19.82 6.85
N PRO A 1027 23.55 19.51 5.57
CA PRO A 1027 24.58 19.53 4.52
C PRO A 1027 25.12 20.94 4.22
N GLU A 1028 24.30 21.99 4.39
CA GLU A 1028 24.73 23.40 4.20
C GLU A 1028 25.77 23.83 5.23
N CYS A 1029 25.58 23.38 6.47
CA CYS A 1029 26.52 23.57 7.58
C CYS A 1029 27.89 22.89 7.32
N ARG A 1030 27.95 21.91 6.41
CA ARG A 1030 29.18 21.20 6.02
C ARG A 1030 29.99 21.96 4.98
N LEU A 1031 29.35 22.81 4.16
CA LEU A 1031 30.02 23.61 3.13
C LEU A 1031 30.56 24.94 3.68
N THR A 1032 29.97 25.48 4.75
CA THR A 1032 30.36 26.76 5.35
C THR A 1032 31.45 26.66 6.42
N SER A 1033 31.87 25.45 6.79
CA SER A 1033 32.93 25.20 7.79
C SER A 1033 34.32 24.96 7.18
N HIS A 1034 34.52 25.35 5.91
CA HIS A 1034 35.79 25.21 5.19
C HIS A 1034 36.60 26.50 5.17
#